data_AF-A0A366RMU2-F1
#
_entry.id   AF-A0A366RMU2-F1
#
_cell.length_a   1.000
_cell.length_b   1.000
_cell.length_c   1.000
_cell.angle_alpha   90.00
_cell.angle_beta   90.00
_cell.angle_gamma   90.00
#
_symmetry.space_group_name_H-M   'P 1'
#
loop_
_entity.id
_entity.type
_entity.pdbx_description
1 polymer ?
#
loop_
_entity_poly.entity_id
_entity_poly.type
_entity_poly.pdbx_seq_one_letter_code
_entity_poly.pdbx_strand_id
1 'polypeptide(L)'
;MAKQKISSSRMAKTQALDDLIMGTNSSSIVSKRSVERLYYPNELHFFRYFVNKFQRRAPLINRGYWLRLRAIDVIVRQFITAPKPGRRKVVINLGAGSDVLPWQSYHRYGDSCENTLFIDVDYPDLMRKKRAIVLGTQQLRELLGNDPYISEKDTDPLLLRSDKYCQVGCDLRELESLRRCLESFLPLSECSVLFVAEVSVTYMDTVPADALIQWASTIGQAEFCLLEQILPHGPEHPFASTMLKHFDKLNTSLKSVNQYPTIESQRIRFEKRGWASVDVWDLWEAWNSQVFLNSSERAALDDVEPFDEWEEFILFARHYIVLHATSYQKSEKGAGQNMRASSPDMHVKANTIATKSLGAPKRRFGAALAASNPEGGKYLVHALGMGSNARLDSCDVYSLQESNPPFAMSSNGPSARICHTITDLGQGDFLLAGGRASPSKALIDCWILKKNSNSWEKTFELPVPLFRHSAVQLPGSSLVLVLGGKTGPSQISSDYFVFHPVKGWLKCLVFGLVPNSTFGAFSVASTKLVGKLGHFEGLLAGGIGGDGTISNQAYFWTVNTTTNEPHIHFEPVPNYDQKSWVLSIFGAQTATIESLTLVCGGVGQDPSAQGQSMACLAMKNESLEAYLVDLGEKVGQLPFMVGSAAVSYNAQLVLVGGGATCFSMGTFWDAGVYTIDFSNAVSEVIPNRRMHNEPVTVRYQDSPKLIQTSSDSGQPVPRSSASITAIPRIKLQSRSDFDKLVQNREPVIIESLDLGGCVEKWNAEYLVQSVGESKNVGQVVVHECQTPTGKMDFNSKNFRYVTESFPTFMTKVAKGEALYLRALSEEKPTENPANLADDFPALADDFRLPEELGLVKDRMFSSVLRISGRANMWLHYDVMANVYTQVQGSKRMILFPPTDVNHLAFAPGASSSSLDVFSALYAHQLASTNPHEACLNPGDLLFIPAMWFHTASPITDLSVAINVFFRDLESGYSTGRDVYGNRDLAAYEKGRQDIGRIVKSFDRLPPEIRQFYLKRLADELLHQQL
;
A
#
# COMPACT_ATOMS: atom_id res chain seq x y z
N MET A 1 -46.59 -9.31 28.52
CA MET A 1 -46.08 -9.44 27.13
C MET A 1 -45.07 -8.36 26.71
N ALA A 2 -45.20 -7.08 27.10
CA ALA A 2 -44.23 -6.03 26.71
C ALA A 2 -42.82 -6.19 27.34
N LYS A 3 -42.70 -6.61 28.61
CA LYS A 3 -41.41 -6.88 29.28
C LYS A 3 -40.65 -8.08 28.69
N GLN A 4 -41.37 -9.12 28.23
CA GLN A 4 -40.79 -10.29 27.56
C GLN A 4 -40.31 -9.96 26.13
N LYS A 5 -41.04 -9.11 25.38
CA LYS A 5 -40.58 -8.62 24.07
C LYS A 5 -39.32 -7.77 24.18
N ILE A 6 -39.21 -6.91 25.21
CA ILE A 6 -38.01 -6.09 25.42
C ILE A 6 -36.80 -6.95 25.82
N SER A 7 -36.95 -7.95 26.70
CA SER A 7 -35.83 -8.84 27.08
C SER A 7 -35.39 -9.75 25.93
N SER A 8 -36.33 -10.30 25.15
CA SER A 8 -36.01 -11.10 23.96
C SER A 8 -35.27 -10.31 22.88
N SER A 9 -35.63 -9.03 22.65
CA SER A 9 -34.92 -8.17 21.70
C SER A 9 -33.53 -7.77 22.18
N ARG A 10 -33.33 -7.63 23.50
CA ARG A 10 -32.03 -7.34 24.11
C ARG A 10 -31.11 -8.57 24.05
N MET A 11 -31.63 -9.76 24.35
CA MET A 11 -30.90 -11.03 24.21
C MET A 11 -30.52 -11.32 22.76
N ALA A 12 -31.42 -11.10 21.80
CA ALA A 12 -31.11 -11.28 20.38
C ALA A 12 -30.03 -10.30 19.87
N LYS A 13 -30.02 -9.06 20.36
CA LYS A 13 -28.97 -8.07 20.06
C LYS A 13 -27.62 -8.44 20.70
N THR A 14 -27.63 -8.99 21.92
CA THR A 14 -26.40 -9.48 22.58
C THR A 14 -25.82 -10.69 21.85
N GLN A 15 -26.65 -11.65 21.43
CA GLN A 15 -26.19 -12.82 20.67
C GLN A 15 -25.58 -12.44 19.32
N ALA A 16 -26.20 -11.52 18.58
CA ALA A 16 -25.66 -11.05 17.29
C ALA A 16 -24.31 -10.32 17.45
N LEU A 17 -24.09 -9.62 18.57
CA LEU A 17 -22.81 -9.00 18.88
C LEU A 17 -21.74 -10.05 19.21
N ASP A 18 -22.11 -11.06 20.01
CA ASP A 18 -21.22 -12.15 20.37
C ASP A 18 -20.81 -12.98 19.12
N ASP A 19 -21.71 -13.16 18.15
CA ASP A 19 -21.41 -13.80 16.86
C ASP A 19 -20.37 -13.03 16.03
N LEU A 20 -20.41 -11.70 16.06
CA LEU A 20 -19.42 -10.84 15.39
C LEU A 20 -18.05 -10.91 16.08
N ILE A 21 -18.03 -10.94 17.41
CA ILE A 21 -16.80 -11.16 18.20
C ILE A 21 -16.20 -12.53 17.85
N MET A 22 -17.02 -13.59 17.78
CA MET A 22 -16.56 -14.91 17.32
C MET A 22 -16.01 -14.89 15.88
N GLY A 23 -16.49 -13.97 15.03
CA GLY A 23 -15.97 -13.75 13.67
C GLY A 23 -14.51 -13.28 13.62
N THR A 24 -14.03 -12.57 14.65
CA THR A 24 -12.64 -12.07 14.73
C THR A 24 -11.61 -13.21 14.76
N ASN A 25 -11.97 -14.35 15.36
CA ASN A 25 -11.15 -15.57 15.40
C ASN A 25 -10.73 -16.00 13.99
N SER A 26 -11.66 -16.00 13.02
CA SER A 26 -11.38 -16.43 11.65
C SER A 26 -10.29 -15.58 10.99
N SER A 27 -10.28 -14.27 11.22
CA SER A 27 -9.28 -13.35 10.63
C SER A 27 -7.89 -13.55 11.24
N SER A 28 -7.83 -13.69 12.57
CA SER A 28 -6.60 -13.92 13.33
C SER A 28 -5.95 -15.25 12.94
N ILE A 29 -6.74 -16.33 12.89
CA ILE A 29 -6.24 -17.69 12.61
C ILE A 29 -5.74 -17.84 11.17
N VAL A 30 -6.35 -17.16 10.19
CA VAL A 30 -5.80 -17.11 8.83
C VAL A 30 -4.43 -16.42 8.81
N SER A 31 -4.23 -15.39 9.62
CA SER A 31 -2.94 -14.68 9.71
C SER A 31 -1.88 -15.52 10.41
N LYS A 32 -2.24 -16.20 11.52
CA LYS A 32 -1.37 -17.20 12.19
C LYS A 32 -1.00 -18.36 11.26
N ARG A 33 -1.94 -18.84 10.42
CA ARG A 33 -1.66 -19.87 9.39
C ARG A 33 -0.71 -19.38 8.30
N SER A 34 -0.79 -18.11 7.92
CA SER A 34 0.17 -17.51 6.98
C SER A 34 1.58 -17.55 7.54
N VAL A 35 1.74 -17.17 8.82
CA VAL A 35 3.02 -17.25 9.53
C VAL A 35 3.53 -18.68 9.66
N GLU A 36 2.69 -19.61 10.13
CA GLU A 36 3.05 -21.03 10.29
C GLU A 36 3.65 -21.61 9.01
N ARG A 37 3.05 -21.31 7.85
CA ARG A 37 3.54 -21.85 6.58
C ARG A 37 4.86 -21.21 6.12
N LEU A 38 5.07 -19.92 6.38
CA LEU A 38 6.20 -19.16 5.82
C LEU A 38 7.40 -19.12 6.77
N TYR A 39 7.16 -18.88 8.06
CA TYR A 39 8.19 -18.67 9.08
C TYR A 39 8.58 -19.94 9.83
N TYR A 40 7.70 -20.95 9.83
CA TYR A 40 7.96 -22.25 10.46
C TYR A 40 7.77 -23.41 9.47
N PRO A 41 8.47 -23.41 8.31
CA PRO A 41 8.26 -24.43 7.27
C PRO A 41 8.67 -25.84 7.71
N ASN A 42 9.54 -25.94 8.71
CA ASN A 42 10.10 -27.21 9.20
C ASN A 42 9.41 -27.72 10.49
N GLU A 43 8.44 -26.98 11.03
CA GLU A 43 7.65 -27.43 12.18
C GLU A 43 6.35 -28.11 11.72
N LEU A 44 5.73 -28.91 12.60
CA LEU A 44 4.40 -29.43 12.33
C LEU A 44 3.37 -28.29 12.25
N HIS A 45 2.52 -28.36 11.22
CA HIS A 45 1.50 -27.34 10.98
C HIS A 45 0.18 -27.77 11.61
N PHE A 46 -0.29 -27.01 12.61
CA PHE A 46 -1.53 -27.25 13.33
C PHE A 46 -2.63 -26.26 12.92
N PHE A 47 -2.32 -24.99 12.63
CA PHE A 47 -3.32 -24.01 12.18
C PHE A 47 -4.00 -24.44 10.86
N ARG A 48 -3.35 -25.30 10.06
CA ARG A 48 -3.89 -25.85 8.81
C ARG A 48 -5.24 -26.56 8.99
N TYR A 49 -5.52 -27.13 10.17
CA TYR A 49 -6.76 -27.87 10.42
C TYR A 49 -7.94 -26.95 10.73
N PHE A 50 -7.67 -25.68 11.06
CA PHE A 50 -8.67 -24.67 11.39
C PHE A 50 -8.89 -23.67 10.23
N VAL A 51 -8.14 -23.81 9.12
CA VAL A 51 -8.22 -22.92 7.95
C VAL A 51 -8.41 -23.74 6.69
N ASN A 52 -9.62 -23.67 6.12
CA ASN A 52 -10.00 -24.43 4.91
C ASN A 52 -9.12 -24.14 3.69
N LYS A 53 -8.72 -22.87 3.49
CA LYS A 53 -7.90 -22.44 2.35
C LYS A 53 -6.77 -21.55 2.82
N PHE A 54 -5.54 -21.92 2.43
CA PHE A 54 -4.38 -21.08 2.70
C PHE A 54 -4.52 -19.71 2.02
N GLN A 55 -4.36 -18.65 2.81
CA GLN A 55 -4.31 -17.28 2.35
C GLN A 55 -3.05 -16.62 2.90
N ARG A 56 -2.12 -16.26 2.01
CA ARG A 56 -0.93 -15.49 2.37
C ARG A 56 -1.34 -14.06 2.76
N ARG A 57 -0.77 -13.54 3.86
CA ARG A 57 -0.86 -12.12 4.23
C ARG A 57 0.38 -11.36 3.75
N ALA A 58 0.27 -10.03 3.73
CA ALA A 58 1.39 -9.14 3.41
C ALA A 58 2.53 -9.29 4.46
N PRO A 59 3.79 -9.01 4.08
CA PRO A 59 4.95 -9.12 4.98
C PRO A 59 4.78 -8.40 6.31
N LEU A 60 4.25 -7.16 6.31
CA LEU A 60 3.88 -6.43 7.53
C LEU A 60 3.00 -7.24 8.48
N ILE A 61 1.94 -7.86 7.97
CA ILE A 61 1.00 -8.63 8.78
C ILE A 61 1.66 -9.90 9.30
N ASN A 62 2.40 -10.61 8.44
CA ASN A 62 3.08 -11.83 8.87
C ASN A 62 4.10 -11.54 9.97
N ARG A 63 4.95 -10.50 9.80
CA ARG A 63 5.97 -10.14 10.80
C ARG A 63 5.33 -9.70 12.13
N GLY A 64 4.22 -8.95 12.08
CA GLY A 64 3.46 -8.60 13.29
C GLY A 64 2.83 -9.82 13.99
N TYR A 65 2.21 -10.74 13.25
CA TYR A 65 1.66 -11.97 13.84
C TYR A 65 2.74 -12.95 14.30
N TRP A 66 3.89 -13.00 13.63
CA TRP A 66 5.04 -13.77 14.06
C TRP A 66 5.55 -13.25 15.41
N LEU A 67 5.66 -11.93 15.57
CA LEU A 67 6.05 -11.33 16.86
C LEU A 67 5.02 -11.60 17.95
N ARG A 68 3.71 -11.54 17.65
CA ARG A 68 2.65 -11.91 18.60
C ARG A 68 2.78 -13.36 19.07
N LEU A 69 2.91 -14.31 18.13
CA LEU A 69 3.08 -15.73 18.43
C LEU A 69 4.35 -15.95 19.27
N ARG A 70 5.46 -15.30 18.90
CA ARG A 70 6.73 -15.38 19.62
C ARG A 70 6.62 -14.85 21.05
N ALA A 71 5.94 -13.71 21.25
CA ALA A 71 5.78 -13.10 22.56
C ALA A 71 5.02 -14.02 23.55
N ILE A 72 3.90 -14.59 23.11
CA ILE A 72 3.13 -15.57 23.89
C ILE A 72 3.95 -16.85 24.14
N ASP A 73 4.55 -17.41 23.08
CA ASP A 73 5.34 -18.64 23.14
C ASP A 73 6.51 -18.54 24.14
N VAL A 74 7.21 -17.41 24.18
CA VAL A 74 8.31 -17.18 25.14
C VAL A 74 7.84 -17.23 26.59
N ILE A 75 6.73 -16.55 26.92
CA ILE A 75 6.19 -16.53 28.30
C ILE A 75 5.66 -17.91 28.68
N VAL A 76 4.93 -18.57 27.78
CA VAL A 76 4.42 -19.93 27.98
C VAL A 76 5.58 -20.92 28.17
N ARG A 77 6.63 -20.83 27.35
CA ARG A 77 7.84 -21.64 27.49
C ARG A 77 8.50 -21.44 28.85
N GLN A 78 8.72 -20.19 29.28
CA GLN A 78 9.32 -19.89 30.58
C GLN A 78 8.53 -20.54 31.72
N PHE A 79 7.19 -20.46 31.68
CA PHE A 79 6.33 -21.12 32.66
C PHE A 79 6.46 -22.65 32.63
N ILE A 80 6.41 -23.25 31.43
CA ILE A 80 6.51 -24.71 31.22
C ILE A 80 7.88 -25.25 31.63
N THR A 81 8.96 -24.51 31.43
CA THR A 81 10.32 -24.98 31.76
C THR A 81 10.77 -24.59 33.18
N ALA A 82 10.09 -23.66 33.85
CA ALA A 82 10.46 -23.23 35.20
C ALA A 82 10.38 -24.39 36.23
N PRO A 83 11.40 -24.64 37.06
CA PRO A 83 11.33 -25.67 38.08
C PRO A 83 10.28 -25.29 39.14
N LYS A 84 9.16 -26.03 39.18
CA LYS A 84 8.09 -25.87 40.18
C LYS A 84 7.77 -27.21 40.84
N PRO A 85 8.66 -27.72 41.70
CA PRO A 85 8.49 -29.04 42.31
C PRO A 85 7.22 -29.09 43.17
N GLY A 86 6.48 -30.20 43.07
CA GLY A 86 5.32 -30.48 43.92
C GLY A 86 3.99 -29.85 43.50
N ARG A 87 3.91 -29.11 42.38
CA ARG A 87 2.66 -28.58 41.82
C ARG A 87 2.49 -28.94 40.35
N ARG A 88 1.28 -29.32 39.94
CA ARG A 88 0.93 -29.46 38.52
C ARG A 88 0.92 -28.10 37.84
N LYS A 89 1.39 -28.03 36.60
CA LYS A 89 1.34 -26.82 35.78
C LYS A 89 0.06 -26.80 34.96
N VAL A 90 -0.59 -25.65 34.91
CA VAL A 90 -1.84 -25.46 34.18
C VAL A 90 -1.75 -24.20 33.34
N VAL A 91 -1.97 -24.31 32.05
CA VAL A 91 -2.08 -23.15 31.14
C VAL A 91 -3.54 -22.98 30.75
N ILE A 92 -4.17 -21.88 31.15
CA ILE A 92 -5.57 -21.58 30.86
C ILE A 92 -5.62 -20.48 29.81
N ASN A 93 -6.02 -20.84 28.59
CA ASN A 93 -6.14 -19.93 27.46
C ASN A 93 -7.56 -19.34 27.43
N LEU A 94 -7.68 -18.06 27.79
CA LEU A 94 -8.92 -17.31 27.93
C LEU A 94 -9.28 -16.65 26.60
N GLY A 95 -10.39 -17.08 25.99
CA GLY A 95 -10.75 -16.69 24.62
C GLY A 95 -9.84 -17.37 23.61
N ALA A 96 -9.68 -18.69 23.78
CA ALA A 96 -8.71 -19.50 23.04
C ALA A 96 -8.97 -19.55 21.52
N GLY A 97 -10.15 -19.20 21.05
CA GLY A 97 -10.50 -19.26 19.64
C GLY A 97 -10.17 -20.63 19.04
N SER A 98 -9.59 -20.63 17.85
CA SER A 98 -9.00 -21.81 17.22
C SER A 98 -7.48 -21.89 17.41
N ASP A 99 -6.94 -21.32 18.50
CA ASP A 99 -5.52 -21.40 18.81
C ASP A 99 -5.06 -22.86 18.97
N VAL A 100 -3.81 -23.11 18.62
CA VAL A 100 -3.15 -24.41 18.65
C VAL A 100 -1.99 -24.48 19.64
N LEU A 101 -1.88 -23.49 20.53
CA LEU A 101 -0.87 -23.39 21.59
C LEU A 101 -0.59 -24.71 22.34
N PRO A 102 -1.61 -25.53 22.72
CA PRO A 102 -1.35 -26.81 23.38
C PRO A 102 -0.48 -27.74 22.52
N TRP A 103 -0.87 -27.96 21.27
CA TRP A 103 -0.15 -28.85 20.35
C TRP A 103 1.23 -28.30 19.96
N GLN A 104 1.34 -26.99 19.74
CA GLN A 104 2.64 -26.36 19.49
C GLN A 104 3.59 -26.51 20.67
N SER A 105 3.09 -26.32 21.90
CA SER A 105 3.91 -26.46 23.11
C SER A 105 4.43 -27.88 23.28
N TYR A 106 3.56 -28.89 23.14
CA TYR A 106 3.98 -30.29 23.22
C TYR A 106 4.95 -30.69 22.09
N HIS A 107 4.76 -30.15 20.88
CA HIS A 107 5.68 -30.39 19.77
C HIS A 107 7.06 -29.77 20.00
N ARG A 108 7.12 -28.53 20.52
CA ARG A 108 8.37 -27.77 20.69
C ARG A 108 9.14 -28.11 21.96
N TYR A 109 8.44 -28.45 23.05
CA TYR A 109 9.03 -28.59 24.38
C TYR A 109 8.98 -30.01 24.96
N GLY A 110 8.30 -30.95 24.28
CA GLY A 110 8.36 -32.39 24.56
C GLY A 110 8.17 -32.71 26.04
N ASP A 111 9.17 -33.37 26.62
CA ASP A 111 9.19 -33.86 28.01
C ASP A 111 8.96 -32.74 29.04
N SER A 112 9.32 -31.49 28.73
CA SER A 112 9.05 -30.34 29.61
C SER A 112 7.55 -30.10 29.82
N CYS A 113 6.70 -30.57 28.89
CA CYS A 113 5.25 -30.46 28.98
C CYS A 113 4.58 -31.62 29.73
N GLU A 114 5.28 -32.70 30.12
CA GLU A 114 4.63 -33.93 30.65
C GLU A 114 3.71 -33.67 31.86
N ASN A 115 4.08 -32.74 32.76
CA ASN A 115 3.28 -32.35 33.92
C ASN A 115 2.44 -31.07 33.69
N THR A 116 2.11 -30.77 32.44
CA THR A 116 1.36 -29.56 32.05
C THR A 116 0.00 -29.90 31.46
N LEU A 117 -1.06 -29.38 32.08
CA LEU A 117 -2.42 -29.40 31.56
C LEU A 117 -2.73 -28.09 30.82
N PHE A 118 -3.20 -28.18 29.58
CA PHE A 118 -3.73 -27.03 28.86
C PHE A 118 -5.27 -27.01 28.93
N ILE A 119 -5.85 -25.84 29.17
CA ILE A 119 -7.30 -25.65 29.22
C ILE A 119 -7.65 -24.51 28.26
N ASP A 120 -8.40 -24.80 27.21
CA ASP A 120 -8.97 -23.77 26.35
C ASP A 120 -10.37 -23.39 26.85
N VAL A 121 -10.59 -22.07 26.98
CA VAL A 121 -11.88 -21.49 27.35
C VAL A 121 -12.31 -20.53 26.26
N ASP A 122 -13.52 -20.70 25.72
CA ASP A 122 -14.15 -19.74 24.80
C ASP A 122 -15.67 -19.92 24.84
N TYR A 123 -16.40 -19.12 24.06
CA TYR A 123 -17.83 -19.26 23.89
C TYR A 123 -18.22 -20.71 23.53
N PRO A 124 -19.32 -21.24 24.10
CA PRO A 124 -19.76 -22.62 23.87
C PRO A 124 -19.80 -23.01 22.38
N ASP A 125 -20.31 -22.13 21.52
CA ASP A 125 -20.43 -22.36 20.08
C ASP A 125 -19.08 -22.53 19.39
N LEU A 126 -18.09 -21.73 19.78
CA LEU A 126 -16.75 -21.78 19.21
C LEU A 126 -16.00 -23.02 19.70
N MET A 127 -16.13 -23.36 20.99
CA MET A 127 -15.54 -24.58 21.54
C MET A 127 -16.16 -25.85 20.98
N ARG A 128 -17.46 -25.89 20.69
CA ARG A 128 -18.08 -27.02 19.98
C ARG A 128 -17.50 -27.23 18.59
N LYS A 129 -17.28 -26.15 17.83
CA LYS A 129 -16.60 -26.21 16.51
C LYS A 129 -15.17 -26.72 16.65
N LYS A 130 -14.41 -26.20 17.62
CA LYS A 130 -13.03 -26.65 17.90
C LYS A 130 -13.00 -28.13 18.28
N ARG A 131 -13.90 -28.58 19.17
CA ARG A 131 -14.04 -29.98 19.59
C ARG A 131 -14.22 -30.91 18.40
N ALA A 132 -15.13 -30.56 17.48
CA ALA A 132 -15.38 -31.36 16.28
C ALA A 132 -14.11 -31.52 15.41
N ILE A 133 -13.35 -30.44 15.22
CA ILE A 133 -12.08 -30.48 14.46
C ILE A 133 -11.03 -31.33 15.19
N VAL A 134 -10.87 -31.14 16.51
CA VAL A 134 -9.89 -31.89 17.32
C VAL A 134 -10.18 -33.39 17.30
N LEU A 135 -11.43 -33.80 17.51
CA LEU A 135 -11.82 -35.21 17.49
C LEU A 135 -11.75 -35.84 16.10
N GLY A 136 -12.05 -35.06 15.05
CA GLY A 136 -12.00 -35.49 13.65
C GLY A 136 -10.60 -35.53 13.03
N THR A 137 -9.58 -34.97 13.70
CA THR A 137 -8.21 -34.87 13.18
C THR A 137 -7.26 -35.74 13.98
N GLN A 138 -6.70 -36.79 13.36
CA GLN A 138 -5.82 -37.75 14.03
C GLN A 138 -4.66 -37.07 14.78
N GLN A 139 -3.95 -36.16 14.12
CA GLN A 139 -2.78 -35.47 14.68
C GLN A 139 -3.13 -34.58 15.89
N LEU A 140 -4.36 -34.08 15.98
CA LEU A 140 -4.81 -33.29 17.15
C LEU A 140 -5.29 -34.21 18.26
N ARG A 141 -5.92 -35.34 17.90
CA ARG A 141 -6.44 -36.34 18.83
C ARG A 141 -5.34 -37.06 19.61
N GLU A 142 -4.13 -37.20 19.05
CA GLU A 142 -2.97 -37.81 19.72
C GLU A 142 -2.69 -37.20 21.11
N LEU A 143 -2.92 -35.89 21.30
CA LEU A 143 -2.70 -35.23 22.59
C LEU A 143 -3.69 -35.68 23.68
N LEU A 144 -4.86 -36.21 23.29
CA LEU A 144 -5.94 -36.59 24.21
C LEU A 144 -5.71 -37.95 24.89
N GLY A 145 -4.78 -38.76 24.39
CA GLY A 145 -4.58 -40.13 24.86
C GLY A 145 -5.71 -41.10 24.44
N ASN A 146 -5.78 -42.24 25.13
CA ASN A 146 -6.61 -43.38 24.70
C ASN A 146 -8.09 -43.25 25.07
N ASP A 147 -8.42 -42.62 26.20
CA ASP A 147 -9.79 -42.56 26.74
C ASP A 147 -10.15 -41.17 27.30
N PRO A 148 -10.25 -40.14 26.44
CA PRO A 148 -10.65 -38.81 26.90
C PRO A 148 -12.15 -38.79 27.25
N TYR A 149 -12.50 -38.05 28.30
CA TYR A 149 -13.89 -37.71 28.59
C TYR A 149 -14.43 -36.75 27.52
N ILE A 150 -15.59 -37.08 26.96
CA ILE A 150 -16.32 -36.27 25.98
C ILE A 150 -17.73 -36.08 26.52
N SER A 151 -18.19 -34.84 26.69
CA SER A 151 -19.58 -34.61 27.13
C SER A 151 -20.58 -34.99 26.04
N GLU A 152 -21.62 -35.72 26.46
CA GLU A 152 -22.79 -36.08 25.63
C GLU A 152 -23.77 -34.92 25.43
N LYS A 153 -23.73 -33.91 26.31
CA LYS A 153 -24.64 -32.76 26.26
C LYS A 153 -23.88 -31.51 25.83
N ASP A 154 -24.28 -30.97 24.69
CA ASP A 154 -23.72 -29.73 24.16
C ASP A 154 -23.94 -28.49 25.05
N THR A 155 -24.81 -28.59 26.06
CA THR A 155 -25.03 -27.55 27.08
C THR A 155 -24.07 -27.61 28.25
N ASP A 156 -23.29 -28.69 28.39
CA ASP A 156 -22.34 -28.82 29.50
C ASP A 156 -21.15 -27.88 29.30
N PRO A 157 -20.71 -27.15 30.34
CA PRO A 157 -19.54 -26.29 30.23
C PRO A 157 -18.24 -27.07 29.95
N LEU A 158 -18.05 -28.26 30.53
CA LEU A 158 -16.89 -29.11 30.27
C LEU A 158 -17.15 -30.04 29.07
N LEU A 159 -16.57 -29.70 27.91
CA LEU A 159 -16.88 -30.35 26.64
C LEU A 159 -15.95 -31.52 26.30
N LEU A 160 -14.69 -31.44 26.73
CA LEU A 160 -13.63 -32.42 26.47
C LEU A 160 -12.61 -32.37 27.61
N ARG A 161 -12.15 -33.53 28.11
CA ARG A 161 -11.09 -33.62 29.13
C ARG A 161 -10.19 -34.84 28.91
N SER A 162 -8.89 -34.62 29.02
CA SER A 162 -7.82 -35.62 29.06
C SER A 162 -6.77 -35.22 30.11
N ASP A 163 -5.72 -36.01 30.25
CA ASP A 163 -4.61 -35.68 31.16
C ASP A 163 -3.79 -34.47 30.71
N LYS A 164 -3.78 -34.17 29.40
CA LYS A 164 -2.94 -33.12 28.81
C LYS A 164 -3.73 -31.91 28.31
N TYR A 165 -5.03 -32.08 28.03
CA TYR A 165 -5.86 -31.05 27.42
C TYR A 165 -7.34 -31.09 27.87
N CYS A 166 -7.93 -29.91 28.10
CA CYS A 166 -9.34 -29.70 28.37
C CYS A 166 -9.96 -28.60 27.49
N GLN A 167 -11.26 -28.72 27.19
CA GLN A 167 -12.06 -27.68 26.55
C GLN A 167 -13.26 -27.30 27.41
N VAL A 168 -13.41 -26.00 27.64
CA VAL A 168 -14.50 -25.43 28.43
C VAL A 168 -15.26 -24.40 27.59
N GLY A 169 -16.54 -24.69 27.31
CA GLY A 169 -17.48 -23.76 26.68
C GLY A 169 -18.07 -22.82 27.73
N CYS A 170 -17.55 -21.62 27.87
CA CYS A 170 -18.02 -20.63 28.84
C CYS A 170 -17.87 -19.21 28.32
N ASP A 171 -18.89 -18.39 28.55
CA ASP A 171 -18.76 -16.94 28.43
C ASP A 171 -17.88 -16.42 29.58
N LEU A 172 -16.77 -15.74 29.26
CA LEU A 172 -15.86 -15.19 30.26
C LEU A 172 -16.48 -14.10 31.13
N ARG A 173 -17.61 -13.50 30.71
CA ARG A 173 -18.40 -12.56 31.51
C ARG A 173 -19.12 -13.26 32.67
N GLU A 174 -19.38 -14.56 32.54
CA GLU A 174 -20.06 -15.40 33.53
C GLU A 174 -19.05 -16.06 34.49
N LEU A 175 -18.28 -15.23 35.20
CA LEU A 175 -17.12 -15.63 36.00
C LEU A 175 -17.40 -16.78 37.00
N GLU A 176 -18.54 -16.75 37.70
CA GLU A 176 -18.91 -17.80 38.66
C GLU A 176 -19.22 -19.15 37.99
N SER A 177 -19.68 -19.14 36.74
CA SER A 177 -19.89 -20.36 35.97
C SER A 177 -18.55 -20.96 35.53
N LEU A 178 -17.62 -20.12 35.06
CA LEU A 178 -16.26 -20.53 34.74
C LEU A 178 -15.56 -21.15 35.95
N ARG A 179 -15.60 -20.45 37.09
CA ARG A 179 -14.99 -20.90 38.35
C ARG A 179 -15.50 -22.27 38.77
N ARG A 180 -16.83 -22.42 38.89
CA ARG A 180 -17.47 -23.69 39.28
C ARG A 180 -17.11 -24.82 38.32
N CYS A 181 -17.05 -24.54 37.02
CA CYS A 181 -16.66 -25.53 36.04
C CYS A 181 -15.22 -26.00 36.27
N LEU A 182 -14.26 -25.09 36.39
CA LEU A 182 -12.84 -25.45 36.57
C LEU A 182 -12.59 -26.20 37.89
N GLU A 183 -13.17 -25.71 39.00
CA GLU A 183 -13.05 -26.34 40.32
C GLU A 183 -13.70 -27.73 40.38
N SER A 184 -14.66 -28.05 39.50
CA SER A 184 -15.32 -29.36 39.47
C SER A 184 -14.40 -30.53 39.09
N PHE A 185 -13.26 -30.25 38.44
CA PHE A 185 -12.34 -31.30 37.97
C PHE A 185 -10.86 -31.01 38.28
N LEU A 186 -10.53 -29.83 38.81
CA LEU A 186 -9.16 -29.44 39.08
C LEU A 186 -9.07 -28.50 40.30
N PRO A 187 -8.39 -28.89 41.39
CA PRO A 187 -8.16 -28.01 42.53
C PRO A 187 -7.11 -26.95 42.17
N LEU A 188 -7.55 -25.83 41.58
CA LEU A 188 -6.68 -24.78 41.08
C LEU A 188 -5.78 -24.15 42.16
N SER A 189 -6.21 -24.17 43.43
CA SER A 189 -5.42 -23.68 44.58
C SER A 189 -4.12 -24.46 44.82
N GLU A 190 -4.05 -25.71 44.35
CA GLU A 190 -2.88 -26.58 44.48
C GLU A 190 -1.97 -26.54 43.24
N CYS A 191 -2.39 -25.82 42.20
CA CYS A 191 -1.69 -25.74 40.92
C CYS A 191 -0.79 -24.51 40.81
N SER A 192 0.19 -24.59 39.93
CA SER A 192 0.79 -23.41 39.30
C SER A 192 0.01 -23.11 38.04
N VAL A 193 -0.52 -21.90 37.90
CA VAL A 193 -1.45 -21.56 36.80
C VAL A 193 -0.92 -20.38 36.00
N LEU A 194 -0.85 -20.52 34.69
CA LEU A 194 -0.63 -19.41 33.76
C LEU A 194 -1.92 -19.16 32.99
N PHE A 195 -2.51 -17.98 33.18
CA PHE A 195 -3.58 -17.51 32.33
C PHE A 195 -2.99 -16.86 31.08
N VAL A 196 -3.52 -17.15 29.90
CA VAL A 196 -3.15 -16.52 28.64
C VAL A 196 -4.38 -15.83 28.08
N ALA A 197 -4.30 -14.55 27.76
CA ALA A 197 -5.36 -13.79 27.11
C ALA A 197 -4.76 -13.02 25.92
N GLU A 198 -4.82 -13.63 24.74
CA GLU A 198 -4.29 -13.03 23.51
C GLU A 198 -5.42 -12.37 22.70
N VAL A 199 -5.55 -11.04 22.82
CA VAL A 199 -6.55 -10.21 22.12
C VAL A 199 -7.97 -10.77 22.29
N SER A 200 -8.33 -11.12 23.53
CA SER A 200 -9.64 -11.68 23.88
C SER A 200 -10.37 -10.79 24.88
N VAL A 201 -9.74 -10.51 26.02
CA VAL A 201 -10.31 -9.72 27.12
C VAL A 201 -10.58 -8.26 26.72
N THR A 202 -9.87 -7.72 25.73
CA THR A 202 -10.08 -6.37 25.17
C THR A 202 -11.49 -6.12 24.61
N TYR A 203 -12.19 -7.18 24.17
CA TYR A 203 -13.57 -7.11 23.66
C TYR A 203 -14.64 -7.12 24.76
N MET A 204 -14.28 -7.54 25.98
CA MET A 204 -15.18 -7.56 27.13
C MET A 204 -15.38 -6.14 27.67
N ASP A 205 -16.55 -5.86 28.24
CA ASP A 205 -16.73 -4.61 28.98
C ASP A 205 -15.70 -4.55 30.11
N THR A 206 -15.22 -3.35 30.45
CA THR A 206 -14.06 -3.21 31.35
C THR A 206 -14.32 -3.83 32.72
N VAL A 207 -15.52 -3.68 33.27
CA VAL A 207 -15.89 -4.24 34.59
C VAL A 207 -15.76 -5.77 34.66
N PRO A 208 -16.40 -6.57 33.77
CA PRO A 208 -16.22 -8.02 33.79
C PRO A 208 -14.79 -8.47 33.42
N ALA A 209 -14.09 -7.76 32.52
CA ALA A 209 -12.68 -8.02 32.21
C ALA A 209 -11.79 -7.91 33.46
N ASP A 210 -12.02 -6.84 34.22
CA ASP A 210 -11.31 -6.54 35.44
C ASP A 210 -11.63 -7.51 36.58
N ALA A 211 -12.88 -7.96 36.68
CA ALA A 211 -13.29 -8.99 37.63
C ALA A 211 -12.59 -10.32 37.34
N LEU A 212 -12.48 -10.70 36.06
CA LEU A 212 -11.75 -11.91 35.63
C LEU A 212 -10.26 -11.82 36.00
N ILE A 213 -9.60 -10.69 35.73
CA ILE A 213 -8.19 -10.46 36.08
C ILE A 213 -7.97 -10.51 37.60
N GLN A 214 -8.89 -9.93 38.38
CA GLN A 214 -8.83 -9.95 39.84
C GLN A 214 -9.02 -11.36 40.39
N TRP A 215 -9.99 -12.13 39.88
CA TRP A 215 -10.21 -13.51 40.34
C TRP A 215 -9.00 -14.39 40.03
N ALA A 216 -8.42 -14.25 38.83
CA ALA A 216 -7.24 -14.99 38.43
C ALA A 216 -6.05 -14.80 39.40
N SER A 217 -5.91 -13.62 40.02
CA SER A 217 -4.86 -13.32 41.00
C SER A 217 -5.01 -14.10 42.31
N THR A 218 -6.21 -14.58 42.62
CA THR A 218 -6.53 -15.26 43.90
C THR A 218 -6.24 -16.77 43.88
N ILE A 219 -5.79 -17.29 42.73
CA ILE A 219 -5.65 -18.73 42.50
C ILE A 219 -4.20 -19.17 42.74
N GLY A 220 -4.01 -20.05 43.74
CA GLY A 220 -2.78 -20.80 43.94
C GLY A 220 -1.50 -19.98 43.71
N GLN A 221 -0.62 -20.47 42.82
CA GLN A 221 0.52 -19.73 42.31
C GLN A 221 0.25 -19.28 40.87
N ALA A 222 -0.47 -18.16 40.73
CA ALA A 222 -0.93 -17.65 39.44
C ALA A 222 0.07 -16.71 38.75
N GLU A 223 0.07 -16.82 37.42
CA GLU A 223 0.72 -15.94 36.47
C GLU A 223 -0.30 -15.53 35.38
N PHE A 224 -0.12 -14.36 34.77
CA PHE A 224 -0.99 -13.88 33.70
C PHE A 224 -0.15 -13.36 32.53
N CYS A 225 -0.42 -13.87 31.33
CA CYS A 225 0.10 -13.40 30.07
C CYS A 225 -1.03 -12.70 29.30
N LEU A 226 -0.96 -11.38 29.16
CA LEU A 226 -1.92 -10.58 28.39
C LEU A 226 -1.24 -10.03 27.15
N LEU A 227 -1.91 -10.12 25.99
CA LEU A 227 -1.51 -9.40 24.78
C LEU A 227 -2.71 -8.64 24.23
N GLU A 228 -2.69 -7.30 24.27
CA GLU A 228 -3.79 -6.47 23.78
C GLU A 228 -3.33 -5.07 23.34
N GLN A 229 -4.27 -4.28 22.81
CA GLN A 229 -4.00 -2.95 22.27
C GLN A 229 -3.91 -1.88 23.36
N ILE A 230 -3.17 -0.81 23.04
CA ILE A 230 -3.08 0.45 23.81
C ILE A 230 -3.14 1.67 22.85
N LEU A 231 -3.32 2.88 23.40
CA LEU A 231 -3.39 4.16 22.67
C LEU A 231 -2.40 5.15 23.29
N PRO A 232 -1.07 4.96 23.12
CA PRO A 232 -0.06 5.74 23.84
C PRO A 232 -0.14 7.26 23.59
N HIS A 233 -0.65 7.67 22.41
CA HIS A 233 -0.85 9.08 22.02
C HIS A 233 -2.33 9.45 21.91
N GLY A 234 -3.21 8.69 22.58
CA GLY A 234 -4.65 8.91 22.56
C GLY A 234 -5.35 8.44 21.28
N PRO A 235 -6.69 8.50 21.25
CA PRO A 235 -7.52 7.95 20.17
C PRO A 235 -7.46 8.76 18.86
N GLU A 236 -6.96 10.00 18.91
CA GLU A 236 -6.84 10.87 17.73
C GLU A 236 -5.56 10.63 16.92
N HIS A 237 -4.57 9.93 17.47
CA HIS A 237 -3.36 9.58 16.71
C HIS A 237 -3.75 8.82 15.44
N PRO A 238 -3.14 9.10 14.27
CA PRO A 238 -3.55 8.52 12.99
C PRO A 238 -3.65 6.98 12.96
N PHE A 239 -2.73 6.29 13.63
CA PHE A 239 -2.78 4.83 13.75
C PHE A 239 -3.94 4.39 14.66
N ALA A 240 -4.00 4.96 15.87
CA ALA A 240 -5.05 4.69 16.86
C ALA A 240 -6.46 4.93 16.30
N SER A 241 -6.69 6.09 15.68
CA SER A 241 -7.99 6.46 15.08
C SER A 241 -8.42 5.46 14.01
N THR A 242 -7.47 5.01 13.18
CA THR A 242 -7.74 4.04 12.11
C THR A 242 -8.03 2.65 12.67
N MET A 243 -7.28 2.23 13.69
CA MET A 243 -7.54 0.99 14.43
C MET A 243 -8.94 0.98 15.08
N LEU A 244 -9.30 2.03 15.80
CA LEU A 244 -10.60 2.13 16.47
C LEU A 244 -11.75 2.11 15.46
N LYS A 245 -11.67 2.93 14.39
CA LYS A 245 -12.67 2.92 13.29
C LYS A 245 -12.83 1.56 12.65
N HIS A 246 -11.75 0.80 12.49
CA HIS A 246 -11.80 -0.55 11.96
C HIS A 246 -12.63 -1.48 12.84
N PHE A 247 -12.33 -1.52 14.14
CA PHE A 247 -13.04 -2.37 15.10
C PHE A 247 -14.49 -1.92 15.32
N ASP A 248 -14.76 -0.62 15.31
CA ASP A 248 -16.13 -0.07 15.39
C ASP A 248 -16.95 -0.45 14.16
N LYS A 249 -16.37 -0.38 12.96
CA LYS A 249 -17.03 -0.79 11.71
C LYS A 249 -17.41 -2.28 11.72
N LEU A 250 -16.65 -3.12 12.41
CA LEU A 250 -16.94 -4.55 12.58
C LEU A 250 -17.92 -4.83 13.73
N ASN A 251 -18.36 -3.80 14.47
CA ASN A 251 -19.08 -3.91 15.75
C ASN A 251 -18.35 -4.77 16.80
N THR A 252 -17.02 -4.72 16.81
CA THR A 252 -16.17 -5.43 17.79
C THR A 252 -15.25 -4.43 18.48
N SER A 253 -15.84 -3.35 19.01
CA SER A 253 -15.12 -2.24 19.63
C SER A 253 -14.17 -2.70 20.74
N LEU A 254 -12.99 -2.08 20.80
CA LEU A 254 -12.02 -2.29 21.87
C LEU A 254 -12.46 -1.50 23.10
N LYS A 255 -12.85 -2.19 24.18
CA LYS A 255 -13.58 -1.54 25.28
C LYS A 255 -12.67 -1.04 26.39
N SER A 256 -11.71 -1.88 26.80
CA SER A 256 -10.78 -1.56 27.90
C SER A 256 -9.77 -0.46 27.54
N VAL A 257 -9.53 -0.24 26.25
CA VAL A 257 -8.44 0.62 25.75
C VAL A 257 -8.61 2.11 26.12
N ASN A 258 -9.84 2.57 26.31
CA ASN A 258 -10.10 3.96 26.72
C ASN A 258 -9.79 4.20 28.19
N GLN A 259 -9.89 3.16 29.02
CA GLN A 259 -9.60 3.24 30.47
C GLN A 259 -8.14 2.90 30.77
N TYR A 260 -7.54 2.03 29.96
CA TYR A 260 -6.15 1.59 30.08
C TYR A 260 -5.33 1.86 28.80
N PRO A 261 -5.17 3.14 28.39
CA PRO A 261 -4.58 3.49 27.11
C PRO A 261 -3.05 3.40 27.05
N THR A 262 -2.36 3.23 28.18
CA THR A 262 -0.89 3.24 28.25
C THR A 262 -0.33 2.02 28.97
N ILE A 263 0.96 1.73 28.76
CA ILE A 263 1.69 0.70 29.50
C ILE A 263 1.54 0.89 31.01
N GLU A 264 1.72 2.11 31.50
CA GLU A 264 1.60 2.43 32.93
C GLU A 264 0.18 2.17 33.45
N SER A 265 -0.86 2.53 32.68
CA SER A 265 -2.24 2.27 33.08
C SER A 265 -2.56 0.77 33.14
N GLN A 266 -1.97 -0.06 32.29
CA GLN A 266 -2.10 -1.52 32.31
C GLN A 266 -1.33 -2.14 33.48
N ARG A 267 -0.14 -1.62 33.80
CA ARG A 267 0.60 -1.99 35.02
C ARG A 267 -0.24 -1.74 36.27
N ILE A 268 -0.73 -0.52 36.43
CA ILE A 268 -1.60 -0.13 37.56
C ILE A 268 -2.89 -0.97 37.57
N ARG A 269 -3.44 -1.33 36.42
CA ARG A 269 -4.62 -2.19 36.31
C ARG A 269 -4.38 -3.54 37.01
N PHE A 270 -3.26 -4.20 36.73
CA PHE A 270 -2.94 -5.49 37.33
C PHE A 270 -2.54 -5.36 38.81
N GLU A 271 -1.71 -4.38 39.16
CA GLU A 271 -1.30 -4.16 40.56
C GLU A 271 -2.49 -3.93 41.50
N LYS A 272 -3.44 -3.07 41.08
CA LYS A 272 -4.68 -2.84 41.83
C LYS A 272 -5.59 -4.06 41.91
N ARG A 273 -5.31 -5.10 41.14
CA ARG A 273 -6.09 -6.35 41.05
C ARG A 273 -5.37 -7.55 41.66
N GLY A 274 -4.48 -7.31 42.62
CA GLY A 274 -3.85 -8.37 43.41
C GLY A 274 -2.66 -9.05 42.73
N TRP A 275 -2.09 -8.45 41.70
CA TRP A 275 -0.86 -8.93 41.07
C TRP A 275 0.35 -8.22 41.68
N ALA A 276 1.22 -8.97 42.36
CA ALA A 276 2.33 -8.42 43.14
C ALA A 276 3.52 -7.96 42.28
N SER A 277 3.74 -8.62 41.14
CA SER A 277 4.77 -8.24 40.17
C SER A 277 4.16 -8.22 38.79
N VAL A 278 4.41 -7.14 38.04
CA VAL A 278 3.88 -6.94 36.69
C VAL A 278 5.03 -6.51 35.81
N ASP A 279 5.21 -7.18 34.69
CA ASP A 279 6.14 -6.83 33.63
C ASP A 279 5.33 -6.49 32.38
N VAL A 280 5.57 -5.33 31.76
CA VAL A 280 4.85 -4.89 30.57
C VAL A 280 5.85 -4.42 29.54
N TRP A 281 5.65 -4.81 28.28
CA TRP A 281 6.37 -4.33 27.12
C TRP A 281 5.36 -3.93 26.05
N ASP A 282 5.56 -2.79 25.37
CA ASP A 282 5.02 -2.74 24.00
C ASP A 282 5.75 -3.76 23.12
N LEU A 283 5.14 -4.12 21.98
CA LEU A 283 5.76 -5.13 21.12
C LEU A 283 7.07 -4.64 20.49
N TRP A 284 7.33 -3.33 20.42
CA TRP A 284 8.63 -2.84 19.93
C TRP A 284 9.72 -3.03 20.99
N GLU A 285 9.41 -2.81 22.26
CA GLU A 285 10.27 -3.17 23.37
C GLU A 285 10.51 -4.68 23.42
N ALA A 286 9.47 -5.50 23.17
CA ALA A 286 9.61 -6.94 23.06
C ALA A 286 10.53 -7.33 21.89
N TRP A 287 10.41 -6.67 20.74
CA TRP A 287 11.28 -6.88 19.57
C TRP A 287 12.76 -6.61 19.88
N ASN A 288 13.05 -5.56 20.65
CA ASN A 288 14.42 -5.17 21.02
C ASN A 288 14.97 -5.96 22.23
N SER A 289 14.13 -6.69 22.96
CA SER A 289 14.49 -7.37 24.19
C SER A 289 15.09 -8.76 23.94
N GLN A 290 16.23 -9.02 24.60
CA GLN A 290 16.89 -10.34 24.60
C GLN A 290 16.06 -11.43 25.30
N VAL A 291 15.01 -11.05 26.05
CA VAL A 291 14.05 -12.01 26.62
C VAL A 291 13.29 -12.73 25.51
N PHE A 292 12.91 -12.00 24.46
CA PHE A 292 12.05 -12.51 23.40
C PHE A 292 12.83 -12.86 22.12
N LEU A 293 13.82 -12.04 21.76
CA LEU A 293 14.59 -12.17 20.52
C LEU A 293 16.05 -11.76 20.68
N ASN A 294 16.94 -12.58 20.14
CA ASN A 294 18.32 -12.17 19.89
C ASN A 294 18.49 -11.53 18.49
N SER A 295 19.69 -11.00 18.21
CA SER A 295 19.98 -10.31 16.95
C SER A 295 19.94 -11.22 15.73
N SER A 296 20.39 -12.48 15.85
CA SER A 296 20.38 -13.41 14.71
C SER A 296 18.98 -13.86 14.35
N GLU A 297 18.10 -14.05 15.35
CA GLU A 297 16.68 -14.34 15.14
C GLU A 297 15.98 -13.19 14.40
N ARG A 298 16.26 -11.93 14.76
CA ARG A 298 15.71 -10.76 14.04
C ARG A 298 16.20 -10.69 12.60
N ALA A 299 17.52 -10.82 12.39
CA ALA A 299 18.13 -10.75 11.07
C ALA A 299 17.60 -11.85 10.13
N ALA A 300 17.43 -13.08 10.64
CA ALA A 300 16.93 -14.21 9.85
C ALA A 300 15.51 -14.00 9.28
N LEU A 301 14.71 -13.09 9.83
CA LEU A 301 13.36 -12.80 9.32
C LEU A 301 13.38 -12.05 7.99
N ASP A 302 14.48 -11.37 7.65
CA ASP A 302 14.64 -10.70 6.36
C ASP A 302 14.91 -11.71 5.22
N ASP A 303 15.35 -12.93 5.54
CA ASP A 303 15.55 -14.01 4.57
C ASP A 303 14.25 -14.79 4.29
N VAL A 304 13.24 -14.69 5.16
CA VAL A 304 11.93 -15.36 4.98
C VAL A 304 11.11 -14.67 3.90
N GLU A 305 11.01 -13.33 3.97
CA GLU A 305 10.36 -12.54 2.92
C GLU A 305 10.89 -11.10 2.87
N PRO A 306 10.90 -10.47 1.67
CA PRO A 306 11.38 -9.11 1.52
C PRO A 306 10.53 -8.11 2.31
N PHE A 307 11.17 -7.29 3.15
CA PHE A 307 10.49 -6.40 4.07
C PHE A 307 11.07 -4.97 4.05
N ASP A 308 10.17 -3.98 3.99
CA ASP A 308 10.54 -2.56 4.03
C ASP A 308 9.42 -1.64 4.58
N GLU A 309 8.52 -2.20 5.41
CA GLU A 309 7.38 -1.50 6.00
C GLU A 309 7.65 -1.19 7.49
N TRP A 310 8.87 -0.74 7.79
CA TRP A 310 9.35 -0.58 9.17
C TRP A 310 8.61 0.48 9.97
N GLU A 311 8.25 1.62 9.37
CA GLU A 311 7.45 2.64 10.06
C GLU A 311 6.10 2.07 10.50
N GLU A 312 5.48 1.28 9.64
CA GLU A 312 4.20 0.61 9.91
C GLU A 312 4.30 -0.44 11.00
N PHE A 313 5.39 -1.22 10.97
CA PHE A 313 5.64 -2.27 11.94
C PHE A 313 5.91 -1.70 13.34
N ILE A 314 6.70 -0.63 13.42
CA ILE A 314 6.97 0.06 14.69
C ILE A 314 5.68 0.69 15.21
N LEU A 315 4.90 1.38 14.37
CA LEU A 315 3.60 1.94 14.79
C LEU A 315 2.67 0.85 15.32
N PHE A 316 2.52 -0.27 14.61
CA PHE A 316 1.79 -1.43 15.11
C PHE A 316 2.33 -1.90 16.46
N ALA A 317 3.64 -2.08 16.55
CA ALA A 317 4.27 -2.64 17.74
C ALA A 317 4.17 -1.72 18.96
N ARG A 318 4.06 -0.40 18.77
CA ARG A 318 3.80 0.59 19.84
C ARG A 318 2.35 0.65 20.31
N HIS A 319 1.41 0.08 19.53
CA HIS A 319 -0.02 0.07 19.87
C HIS A 319 -0.50 -1.27 20.41
N TYR A 320 0.42 -2.19 20.66
CA TYR A 320 0.15 -3.51 21.26
C TYR A 320 1.14 -3.76 22.39
N ILE A 321 0.68 -4.36 23.47
CA ILE A 321 1.53 -4.78 24.58
C ILE A 321 1.54 -6.29 24.73
N VAL A 322 2.61 -6.80 25.34
CA VAL A 322 2.64 -8.08 26.04
C VAL A 322 2.93 -7.81 27.51
N LEU A 323 2.17 -8.44 28.40
CA LEU A 323 2.26 -8.27 29.84
C LEU A 323 2.41 -9.64 30.50
N HIS A 324 3.33 -9.76 31.46
CA HIS A 324 3.51 -10.91 32.32
C HIS A 324 3.37 -10.49 33.79
N ALA A 325 2.32 -10.93 34.46
CA ALA A 325 2.08 -10.65 35.87
C ALA A 325 2.18 -11.93 36.72
N THR A 326 2.61 -11.80 37.98
CA THR A 326 2.62 -12.88 38.98
C THR A 326 1.93 -12.45 40.26
N SER A 327 1.09 -13.31 40.84
CA SER A 327 0.38 -13.01 42.10
C SER A 327 1.29 -13.02 43.32
N TYR A 328 2.53 -13.48 43.14
CA TYR A 328 3.59 -13.54 44.14
C TYR A 328 4.78 -12.67 43.73
N GLN A 329 5.61 -12.31 44.70
CA GLN A 329 6.81 -11.52 44.47
C GLN A 329 7.87 -12.35 43.73
N LYS A 330 8.35 -11.87 42.58
CA LYS A 330 9.56 -12.43 41.95
C LYS A 330 10.79 -12.03 42.76
N SER A 331 11.75 -12.94 42.91
CA SER A 331 13.04 -12.67 43.57
C SER A 331 13.95 -11.75 42.75
N GLU A 332 13.78 -11.75 41.44
CA GLU A 332 14.50 -10.91 40.49
C GLU A 332 13.64 -9.70 40.11
N LYS A 333 14.27 -8.54 39.89
CA LYS A 333 13.59 -7.40 39.26
C LYS A 333 13.15 -7.83 37.87
N GLY A 334 11.86 -7.68 37.58
CA GLY A 334 11.29 -8.05 36.30
C GLY A 334 11.91 -7.25 35.14
N ALA A 335 11.94 -7.87 33.96
CA ALA A 335 12.52 -7.28 32.75
C ALA A 335 11.56 -6.33 32.00
N GLY A 336 10.34 -6.12 32.54
CA GLY A 336 9.25 -5.35 31.94
C GLY A 336 9.34 -3.85 32.19
N GLN A 337 9.52 -3.10 31.10
CA GLN A 337 9.71 -1.66 30.94
C GLN A 337 10.78 -0.96 31.81
N ASN A 338 11.76 -0.38 31.11
CA ASN A 338 12.75 0.61 31.60
C ASN A 338 12.68 1.97 30.84
N MET A 339 12.03 2.06 29.68
CA MET A 339 12.10 3.24 28.80
C MET A 339 10.81 4.07 28.85
N ARG A 340 10.88 5.24 29.47
CA ARG A 340 9.80 6.25 29.45
C ARG A 340 10.02 7.18 28.26
N ALA A 341 8.93 7.75 27.73
CA ALA A 341 9.03 8.83 26.76
C ALA A 341 9.89 9.96 27.34
N SER A 342 10.88 10.41 26.58
CA SER A 342 11.71 11.52 26.98
C SER A 342 10.88 12.80 27.03
N SER A 343 11.15 13.62 28.03
CA SER A 343 10.63 14.98 28.16
C SER A 343 11.82 15.93 28.06
N PRO A 344 12.19 16.38 26.84
CA PRO A 344 13.35 17.25 26.64
C PRO A 344 13.20 18.57 27.40
N ASP A 345 14.28 19.11 27.95
CA ASP A 345 14.20 20.39 28.69
C ASP A 345 14.08 21.61 27.76
N MET A 346 14.52 21.48 26.51
CA MET A 346 14.60 22.57 25.53
C MET A 346 13.45 22.48 24.53
N HIS A 347 12.66 23.55 24.45
CA HIS A 347 11.50 23.66 23.56
C HIS A 347 11.56 24.96 22.75
N VAL A 348 10.97 24.94 21.56
CA VAL A 348 10.71 26.14 20.76
C VAL A 348 9.28 26.09 20.23
N LYS A 349 8.64 27.25 20.12
CA LYS A 349 7.28 27.34 19.57
C LYS A 349 7.31 27.64 18.08
N ALA A 350 6.47 26.94 17.31
CA ALA A 350 6.24 27.23 15.91
C ALA A 350 4.73 27.30 15.62
N ASN A 351 4.33 28.24 14.77
CA ASN A 351 2.93 28.41 14.43
C ASN A 351 2.57 27.51 13.25
N THR A 352 1.59 26.63 13.44
CA THR A 352 1.13 25.70 12.39
C THR A 352 -0.21 26.11 11.82
N ILE A 353 -0.29 26.17 10.49
CA ILE A 353 -1.53 26.35 9.74
C ILE A 353 -1.81 25.06 8.98
N ALA A 354 -2.84 24.33 9.39
CA ALA A 354 -3.32 23.15 8.71
C ALA A 354 -4.40 23.54 7.68
N THR A 355 -4.10 23.34 6.40
CA THR A 355 -5.06 23.50 5.31
C THR A 355 -5.62 22.13 4.95
N LYS A 356 -6.94 22.04 4.76
CA LYS A 356 -7.58 20.82 4.26
C LYS A 356 -7.04 20.44 2.87
N SER A 357 -7.40 19.26 2.39
CA SER A 357 -6.98 18.80 1.06
C SER A 357 -7.26 19.83 -0.03
N LEU A 358 -6.20 20.14 -0.78
CA LEU A 358 -6.24 21.04 -1.93
C LEU A 358 -6.63 20.32 -3.24
N GLY A 359 -7.13 19.07 -3.17
CA GLY A 359 -7.50 18.27 -4.34
C GLY A 359 -6.36 17.47 -4.97
N ALA A 360 -5.16 17.53 -4.41
CA ALA A 360 -4.03 16.70 -4.83
C ALA A 360 -4.27 15.20 -4.59
N PRO A 361 -3.71 14.31 -5.43
CA PRO A 361 -3.74 12.88 -5.17
C PRO A 361 -3.11 12.50 -3.83
N LYS A 362 -3.52 11.36 -3.29
CA LYS A 362 -2.93 10.78 -2.08
C LYS A 362 -1.52 10.26 -2.39
N ARG A 363 -0.51 10.73 -1.66
CA ARG A 363 0.90 10.37 -1.88
C ARG A 363 1.67 10.23 -0.58
N ARG A 364 2.52 9.20 -0.50
CA ARG A 364 3.52 8.98 0.57
C ARG A 364 4.82 8.44 -0.02
N PHE A 365 5.95 8.62 0.67
CA PHE A 365 7.30 8.24 0.23
C PHE A 365 7.72 8.85 -1.13
N GLY A 366 7.10 9.96 -1.52
CA GLY A 366 7.59 10.82 -2.61
C GLY A 366 8.57 11.84 -2.06
N ALA A 367 9.56 12.24 -2.86
CA ALA A 367 10.51 13.28 -2.49
C ALA A 367 9.99 14.65 -2.94
N ALA A 368 10.28 15.71 -2.20
CA ALA A 368 9.91 17.06 -2.60
C ALA A 368 11.11 17.91 -2.99
N LEU A 369 10.87 18.87 -3.88
CA LEU A 369 11.83 19.88 -4.31
C LEU A 369 11.14 21.23 -4.48
N ALA A 370 11.90 22.31 -4.27
CA ALA A 370 11.47 23.68 -4.52
C ALA A 370 11.86 24.08 -5.95
N ALA A 371 10.90 24.10 -6.88
CA ALA A 371 11.15 24.52 -8.26
C ALA A 371 10.84 26.02 -8.45
N SER A 372 11.43 26.61 -9.47
CA SER A 372 11.06 27.94 -9.94
C SER A 372 11.11 28.03 -11.45
N ASN A 373 10.20 28.78 -12.06
CA ASN A 373 10.25 29.04 -13.50
C ASN A 373 11.06 30.32 -13.81
N PRO A 374 11.45 30.55 -15.08
CA PRO A 374 12.16 31.77 -15.49
C PRO A 374 11.39 33.07 -15.24
N GLU A 375 10.06 33.00 -15.15
CA GLU A 375 9.15 34.13 -14.90
C GLU A 375 9.05 34.51 -13.41
N GLY A 376 9.79 33.82 -12.53
CA GLY A 376 9.90 34.13 -11.10
C GLY A 376 8.94 33.34 -10.19
N GLY A 377 8.07 32.52 -10.77
CA GLY A 377 7.14 31.68 -10.02
C GLY A 377 7.82 30.60 -9.19
N LYS A 378 7.24 30.28 -8.04
CA LYS A 378 7.78 29.36 -7.02
C LYS A 378 6.83 28.20 -6.77
N TYR A 379 7.36 26.98 -6.80
CA TYR A 379 6.58 25.75 -6.72
C TYR A 379 7.19 24.73 -5.77
N LEU A 380 6.35 23.94 -5.11
CA LEU A 380 6.72 22.68 -4.50
C LEU A 380 6.33 21.57 -5.47
N VAL A 381 7.26 20.69 -5.78
CA VAL A 381 7.00 19.49 -6.59
C VAL A 381 7.19 18.25 -5.71
N HIS A 382 6.14 17.46 -5.51
CA HIS A 382 6.16 16.19 -4.77
C HIS A 382 6.23 15.03 -5.76
N ALA A 383 7.45 14.57 -6.04
CA ALA A 383 7.75 13.64 -7.12
C ALA A 383 7.67 12.17 -6.67
N LEU A 384 7.03 11.34 -7.52
CA LEU A 384 6.98 9.88 -7.41
C LEU A 384 6.47 9.41 -6.03
N GLY A 385 6.78 8.19 -5.60
CA GLY A 385 6.32 7.66 -4.32
C GLY A 385 5.17 6.66 -4.47
N MET A 386 4.32 6.56 -3.46
CA MET A 386 3.27 5.56 -3.31
C MET A 386 1.90 6.23 -3.21
N GLY A 387 1.02 5.89 -4.14
CA GLY A 387 -0.39 6.27 -4.11
C GLY A 387 -1.27 5.19 -3.48
N SER A 388 -2.59 5.33 -3.64
CA SER A 388 -3.55 4.41 -3.02
C SER A 388 -3.44 2.96 -3.47
N ASN A 389 -3.04 2.72 -4.73
CA ASN A 389 -3.03 1.37 -5.32
C ASN A 389 -1.67 0.94 -5.86
N ALA A 390 -0.77 1.88 -6.17
CA ALA A 390 0.49 1.60 -6.83
C ALA A 390 1.53 2.68 -6.53
N ARG A 391 2.78 2.39 -6.87
CA ARG A 391 3.82 3.42 -6.97
C ARG A 391 3.44 4.39 -8.09
N LEU A 392 3.72 5.67 -7.87
CA LEU A 392 3.36 6.75 -8.77
C LEU A 392 4.55 7.08 -9.69
N ASP A 393 4.23 7.28 -10.95
CA ASP A 393 5.09 7.87 -11.99
C ASP A 393 4.80 9.36 -12.18
N SER A 394 4.00 9.98 -11.32
CA SER A 394 3.62 11.40 -11.42
C SER A 394 4.32 12.27 -10.39
N CYS A 395 4.27 13.58 -10.60
CA CYS A 395 4.72 14.62 -9.66
C CYS A 395 3.55 15.53 -9.32
N ASP A 396 3.21 15.73 -8.04
CA ASP A 396 2.17 16.70 -7.66
C ASP A 396 2.80 18.10 -7.56
N VAL A 397 2.20 19.09 -8.21
CA VAL A 397 2.74 20.45 -8.26
C VAL A 397 1.87 21.41 -7.46
N TYR A 398 2.51 22.19 -6.59
CA TYR A 398 1.86 23.22 -5.77
C TYR A 398 2.53 24.57 -6.00
N SER A 399 1.75 25.60 -6.31
CA SER A 399 2.19 27.00 -6.27
C SER A 399 2.40 27.43 -4.83
N LEU A 400 3.46 28.21 -4.56
CA LEU A 400 3.76 28.81 -3.26
C LEU A 400 3.43 30.32 -3.20
N GLN A 401 2.81 30.88 -4.24
CA GLN A 401 2.40 32.29 -4.34
C GLN A 401 0.96 32.41 -4.88
N GLU A 402 0.31 33.55 -4.67
CA GLU A 402 -1.11 33.78 -5.03
C GLU A 402 -1.38 33.70 -6.54
N SER A 403 -0.46 34.23 -7.36
CA SER A 403 -0.54 34.26 -8.82
C SER A 403 0.76 33.71 -9.38
N ASN A 404 0.70 32.54 -10.01
CA ASN A 404 1.83 31.95 -10.72
C ASN A 404 1.39 31.43 -12.09
N PRO A 405 2.27 31.49 -13.10
CA PRO A 405 2.08 30.77 -14.35
C PRO A 405 1.90 29.27 -14.10
N PRO A 406 1.29 28.50 -15.01
CA PRO A 406 1.30 27.04 -14.94
C PRO A 406 2.74 26.51 -14.97
N PHE A 407 3.07 25.58 -14.08
CA PHE A 407 4.37 24.91 -14.11
C PHE A 407 4.38 23.82 -15.19
N ALA A 408 5.15 24.01 -16.26
CA ALA A 408 5.33 22.99 -17.29
C ALA A 408 6.52 22.08 -16.95
N MET A 409 6.28 20.78 -16.81
CA MET A 409 7.31 19.74 -16.66
C MET A 409 7.32 18.83 -17.90
N SER A 410 8.51 18.45 -18.37
CA SER A 410 8.65 17.45 -19.44
C SER A 410 8.08 16.11 -19.01
N SER A 411 7.43 15.40 -19.94
CA SER A 411 6.88 14.07 -19.68
C SER A 411 7.94 12.97 -19.62
N ASN A 412 9.18 13.18 -20.11
CA ASN A 412 10.23 12.17 -19.96
C ASN A 412 10.79 12.19 -18.53
N GLY A 413 10.99 11.01 -17.93
CA GLY A 413 11.57 10.95 -16.59
C GLY A 413 11.72 9.55 -15.99
N PRO A 414 12.11 9.50 -14.71
CA PRO A 414 12.31 8.25 -13.97
C PRO A 414 11.03 7.42 -13.85
N SER A 415 11.20 6.09 -13.84
CA SER A 415 10.13 5.14 -13.55
C SER A 415 9.55 5.32 -12.13
N ALA A 416 8.29 4.88 -11.94
CA ALA A 416 7.63 4.80 -10.64
C ALA A 416 8.49 4.08 -9.58
N ARG A 417 8.77 4.76 -8.47
CA ARG A 417 9.66 4.29 -7.38
C ARG A 417 9.32 4.97 -6.06
N ILE A 418 9.77 4.37 -4.95
CA ILE A 418 9.70 4.94 -3.59
C ILE A 418 11.07 4.88 -2.92
N CYS A 419 11.24 5.62 -1.83
CA CYS A 419 12.47 5.61 -1.01
C CYS A 419 13.74 5.98 -1.79
N HIS A 420 13.60 6.84 -2.80
CA HIS A 420 14.66 7.56 -3.49
C HIS A 420 14.90 8.90 -2.78
N THR A 421 16.00 9.58 -3.08
CA THR A 421 16.23 10.95 -2.65
C THR A 421 16.19 11.90 -3.84
N ILE A 422 15.80 13.15 -3.59
CA ILE A 422 16.01 14.28 -4.51
C ILE A 422 16.78 15.35 -3.75
N THR A 423 17.90 15.81 -4.30
CA THR A 423 18.81 16.76 -3.64
C THR A 423 19.15 17.90 -4.59
N ASP A 424 19.09 19.15 -4.11
CA ASP A 424 19.50 20.34 -4.87
C ASP A 424 21.04 20.35 -5.05
N LEU A 425 21.53 20.62 -6.26
CA LEU A 425 22.95 20.73 -6.60
C LEU A 425 23.51 22.16 -6.47
N GLY A 426 22.75 23.09 -5.89
CA GLY A 426 23.14 24.48 -5.62
C GLY A 426 23.17 25.40 -6.84
N GLN A 427 23.51 24.87 -8.02
CA GLN A 427 23.50 25.58 -9.31
C GLN A 427 22.10 25.55 -9.98
N GLY A 428 21.08 25.05 -9.27
CA GLY A 428 19.69 25.04 -9.68
C GLY A 428 19.16 23.69 -10.18
N ASP A 429 20.03 22.74 -10.52
CA ASP A 429 19.63 21.39 -10.92
C ASP A 429 19.37 20.48 -9.71
N PHE A 430 18.50 19.47 -9.86
CA PHE A 430 18.21 18.51 -8.79
C PHE A 430 18.65 17.09 -9.17
N LEU A 431 19.34 16.40 -8.28
CA LEU A 431 19.73 15.01 -8.43
C LEU A 431 18.71 14.09 -7.76
N LEU A 432 18.08 13.22 -8.55
CA LEU A 432 17.39 12.03 -8.06
C LEU A 432 18.35 10.84 -8.03
N ALA A 433 18.42 10.14 -6.89
CA ALA A 433 19.26 8.95 -6.74
C ALA A 433 18.46 7.72 -6.28
N GLY A 434 18.64 6.62 -7.02
CA GLY A 434 18.19 5.28 -6.66
C GLY A 434 16.69 5.17 -6.40
N GLY A 435 16.35 4.54 -5.27
CA GLY A 435 15.00 4.14 -4.88
C GLY A 435 14.73 2.67 -5.16
N ARG A 436 13.46 2.26 -5.04
CA ARG A 436 13.07 0.86 -5.31
C ARG A 436 11.70 0.73 -5.97
N ALA A 437 11.57 -0.35 -6.75
CA ALA A 437 10.29 -0.84 -7.26
C ALA A 437 9.67 -1.91 -6.34
N SER A 438 10.48 -2.67 -5.61
CA SER A 438 10.04 -3.59 -4.55
C SER A 438 11.19 -3.75 -3.55
N PRO A 439 10.98 -4.26 -2.33
CA PRO A 439 12.09 -4.48 -1.39
C PRO A 439 13.22 -5.36 -1.96
N SER A 440 12.93 -6.18 -2.98
CA SER A 440 13.94 -6.98 -3.71
C SER A 440 14.43 -6.37 -5.03
N LYS A 441 13.96 -5.17 -5.39
CA LYS A 441 14.31 -4.50 -6.64
C LYS A 441 14.69 -3.05 -6.35
N ALA A 442 15.86 -2.90 -5.75
CA ALA A 442 16.57 -1.63 -5.62
C ALA A 442 16.97 -1.11 -7.01
N LEU A 443 17.06 0.21 -7.16
CA LEU A 443 17.35 0.90 -8.40
C LEU A 443 18.72 1.58 -8.33
N ILE A 444 19.42 1.55 -9.45
CA ILE A 444 20.78 2.09 -9.61
C ILE A 444 20.80 3.39 -10.41
N ASP A 445 19.74 3.67 -11.16
CA ASP A 445 19.67 4.80 -12.07
C ASP A 445 19.50 6.13 -11.32
N CYS A 446 20.14 7.16 -11.84
CA CYS A 446 20.08 8.53 -11.35
C CYS A 446 19.61 9.46 -12.45
N TRP A 447 18.95 10.54 -12.05
CA TRP A 447 18.38 11.52 -12.96
C TRP A 447 18.66 12.94 -12.47
N ILE A 448 18.86 13.86 -13.41
CA ILE A 448 18.99 15.29 -13.15
C ILE A 448 17.73 15.98 -13.66
N LEU A 449 17.04 16.70 -12.79
CA LEU A 449 15.99 17.64 -13.21
C LEU A 449 16.64 19.00 -13.49
N LYS A 450 16.62 19.41 -14.76
CA LYS A 450 17.15 20.69 -15.22
C LYS A 450 16.18 21.82 -14.88
N LYS A 451 16.64 22.84 -14.16
CA LYS A 451 15.78 23.97 -13.71
C LYS A 451 15.16 24.77 -14.84
N ASN A 452 15.95 25.04 -15.87
CA ASN A 452 15.57 25.97 -16.93
C ASN A 452 14.54 25.35 -17.89
N SER A 453 14.65 24.03 -18.12
CA SER A 453 13.79 23.30 -19.04
C SER A 453 12.74 22.43 -18.34
N ASN A 454 12.80 22.29 -17.02
CA ASN A 454 11.99 21.37 -16.21
C ASN A 454 11.95 19.96 -16.83
N SER A 455 13.10 19.49 -17.36
CA SER A 455 13.25 18.20 -18.01
C SER A 455 14.17 17.29 -17.23
N TRP A 456 13.79 16.02 -17.14
CA TRP A 456 14.64 15.00 -16.56
C TRP A 456 15.63 14.46 -17.60
N GLU A 457 16.88 14.31 -17.18
CA GLU A 457 17.96 13.71 -17.95
C GLU A 457 18.62 12.60 -17.15
N LYS A 458 18.84 11.43 -17.75
CA LYS A 458 19.57 10.35 -17.08
C LYS A 458 21.03 10.78 -16.89
N THR A 459 21.60 10.50 -15.72
CA THR A 459 23.01 10.80 -15.40
C THR A 459 23.75 9.51 -14.97
N PHE A 460 24.96 9.67 -14.43
CA PHE A 460 25.78 8.57 -13.92
C PHE A 460 25.00 7.69 -12.94
N GLU A 461 24.99 6.39 -13.19
CA GLU A 461 24.35 5.40 -12.31
C GLU A 461 25.16 5.25 -11.01
N LEU A 462 24.47 5.01 -9.90
CA LEU A 462 25.10 4.69 -8.62
C LEU A 462 26.05 3.49 -8.77
N PRO A 463 27.14 3.40 -8.01
CA PRO A 463 28.02 2.22 -8.07
C PRO A 463 27.34 0.93 -7.59
N VAL A 464 26.33 1.06 -6.72
CA VAL A 464 25.47 -0.03 -6.25
C VAL A 464 24.02 0.48 -6.19
N PRO A 465 22.99 -0.37 -6.42
CA PRO A 465 21.61 0.06 -6.28
C PRO A 465 21.32 0.41 -4.81
N LEU A 466 20.59 1.50 -4.56
CA LEU A 466 20.31 1.98 -3.19
C LEU A 466 18.86 2.45 -3.04
N PHE A 467 18.25 2.13 -1.91
CA PHE A 467 17.01 2.76 -1.44
C PHE A 467 17.06 3.00 0.07
N ARG A 468 16.27 3.96 0.58
CA ARG A 468 16.36 4.44 1.97
C ARG A 468 17.78 4.87 2.39
N HIS A 469 18.58 5.33 1.43
CA HIS A 469 19.82 6.04 1.72
C HIS A 469 19.50 7.50 2.06
N SER A 470 20.42 8.18 2.74
CA SER A 470 20.38 9.64 2.90
C SER A 470 21.23 10.27 1.79
N ALA A 471 20.80 11.40 1.25
CA ALA A 471 21.57 12.20 0.30
C ALA A 471 21.58 13.67 0.74
N VAL A 472 22.76 14.25 0.89
CA VAL A 472 22.94 15.62 1.38
C VAL A 472 23.82 16.42 0.41
N GLN A 473 23.38 17.64 0.09
CA GLN A 473 24.22 18.57 -0.65
C GLN A 473 25.38 19.02 0.23
N LEU A 474 26.58 19.10 -0.34
CA LEU A 474 27.75 19.68 0.30
C LEU A 474 27.74 21.20 0.06
N PRO A 475 27.48 22.04 1.09
CA PRO A 475 27.15 23.46 0.90
C PRO A 475 28.26 24.25 0.21
N GLY A 476 27.87 25.19 -0.66
CA GLY A 476 28.83 25.95 -1.47
C GLY A 476 29.42 25.18 -2.66
N SER A 477 28.90 23.98 -2.96
CA SER A 477 29.30 23.16 -4.11
C SER A 477 28.11 22.51 -4.82
N SER A 478 28.38 21.80 -5.92
CA SER A 478 27.43 20.93 -6.62
C SER A 478 27.63 19.45 -6.33
N LEU A 479 28.25 19.13 -5.20
CA LEU A 479 28.52 17.77 -4.78
C LEU A 479 27.40 17.28 -3.84
N VAL A 480 27.10 15.98 -3.91
CA VAL A 480 26.12 15.32 -3.03
C VAL A 480 26.78 14.13 -2.37
N LEU A 481 26.70 14.04 -1.04
CA LEU A 481 27.15 12.89 -0.28
C LEU A 481 25.97 11.95 -0.04
N VAL A 482 26.14 10.66 -0.37
CA VAL A 482 25.18 9.58 -0.12
C VAL A 482 25.71 8.67 0.98
N LEU A 483 24.87 8.41 1.99
CA LEU A 483 25.20 7.56 3.13
C LEU A 483 24.14 6.47 3.36
N GLY A 484 24.61 5.25 3.64
CA GLY A 484 23.79 4.11 4.03
C GLY A 484 22.82 3.63 2.95
N GLY A 485 21.71 3.03 3.38
CA GLY A 485 20.67 2.51 2.51
C GLY A 485 20.82 1.01 2.21
N LYS A 486 19.73 0.41 1.71
CA LYS A 486 19.67 -1.01 1.35
C LYS A 486 20.02 -1.20 -0.11
N THR A 487 20.82 -2.24 -0.39
CA THR A 487 21.14 -2.69 -1.74
C THR A 487 20.26 -3.85 -2.20
N GLY A 488 19.57 -4.51 -1.25
CA GLY A 488 18.68 -5.64 -1.51
C GLY A 488 17.69 -5.89 -0.37
N PRO A 489 17.07 -7.09 -0.31
CA PRO A 489 16.12 -7.47 0.73
C PRO A 489 16.69 -7.43 2.14
N SER A 490 17.95 -7.87 2.33
CA SER A 490 18.63 -7.96 3.63
C SER A 490 19.97 -7.22 3.67
N GLN A 491 20.56 -6.89 2.52
CA GLN A 491 21.86 -6.22 2.46
C GLN A 491 21.75 -4.70 2.66
N ILE A 492 22.63 -4.15 3.50
CA ILE A 492 22.80 -2.73 3.77
C ILE A 492 24.17 -2.29 3.25
N SER A 493 24.24 -1.15 2.57
CA SER A 493 25.50 -0.60 2.07
C SER A 493 26.39 -0.12 3.22
N SER A 494 27.63 -0.57 3.24
CA SER A 494 28.71 -0.02 4.08
C SER A 494 29.47 1.13 3.41
N ASP A 495 29.19 1.38 2.14
CA ASP A 495 29.92 2.35 1.33
C ASP A 495 29.27 3.74 1.36
N TYR A 496 30.12 4.76 1.24
CA TYR A 496 29.73 6.16 1.13
C TYR A 496 30.18 6.71 -0.22
N PHE A 497 29.35 7.53 -0.86
CA PHE A 497 29.62 8.02 -2.20
C PHE A 497 29.45 9.54 -2.29
N VAL A 498 30.33 10.20 -3.03
CA VAL A 498 30.17 11.60 -3.44
C VAL A 498 29.82 11.63 -4.92
N PHE A 499 28.66 12.20 -5.25
CA PHE A 499 28.34 12.56 -6.63
C PHE A 499 29.08 13.82 -7.04
N HIS A 500 29.75 13.76 -8.18
CA HIS A 500 30.34 14.91 -8.84
C HIS A 500 29.69 15.06 -10.24
N PRO A 501 29.09 16.20 -10.60
CA PRO A 501 28.33 16.36 -11.84
C PRO A 501 29.10 16.02 -13.13
N VAL A 502 30.43 16.21 -13.11
CA VAL A 502 31.33 15.87 -14.23
C VAL A 502 32.00 14.49 -14.11
N LYS A 503 32.41 14.08 -12.90
CA LYS A 503 33.21 12.85 -12.69
C LYS A 503 32.36 11.62 -12.38
N GLY A 504 31.06 11.79 -12.15
CA GLY A 504 30.18 10.73 -11.68
C GLY A 504 30.35 10.45 -10.19
N TRP A 505 30.14 9.20 -9.80
CA TRP A 505 30.16 8.77 -8.41
C TRP A 505 31.57 8.36 -7.96
N LEU A 506 32.04 8.99 -6.88
CA LEU A 506 33.33 8.71 -6.25
C LEU A 506 33.07 8.01 -4.92
N LYS A 507 33.65 6.82 -4.72
CA LYS A 507 33.59 6.11 -3.44
C LYS A 507 34.51 6.79 -2.43
N CYS A 508 34.00 7.04 -1.23
CA CYS A 508 34.81 7.61 -0.16
C CYS A 508 35.67 6.54 0.52
N LEU A 509 36.92 6.90 0.82
CA LEU A 509 37.77 6.15 1.73
C LEU A 509 37.44 6.57 3.17
N VAL A 510 37.10 5.60 4.02
CA VAL A 510 36.76 5.84 5.42
C VAL A 510 38.02 5.79 6.27
N PHE A 511 38.24 6.81 7.10
CA PHE A 511 39.35 6.87 8.04
C PHE A 511 38.85 6.93 9.49
N GLY A 512 39.51 6.21 10.39
CA GLY A 512 39.17 6.20 11.80
C GLY A 512 37.97 5.30 12.11
N LEU A 513 37.01 5.83 12.86
CA LEU A 513 35.81 5.08 13.27
C LEU A 513 34.89 4.81 12.08
N VAL A 514 34.41 3.58 11.97
CA VAL A 514 33.47 3.16 10.92
C VAL A 514 32.09 2.97 11.55
N PRO A 515 31.09 3.81 11.24
CA PRO A 515 29.73 3.61 11.70
C PRO A 515 29.15 2.28 11.24
N ASN A 516 28.27 1.69 12.04
CA ASN A 516 27.47 0.55 11.61
C ASN A 516 26.63 0.93 10.38
N SER A 517 26.52 0.02 9.42
CA SER A 517 25.70 0.24 8.24
C SER A 517 24.22 0.29 8.61
N THR A 518 23.55 1.38 8.23
CA THR A 518 22.12 1.59 8.48
C THR A 518 21.37 1.98 7.22
N PHE A 519 20.05 1.80 7.23
CA PHE A 519 19.14 2.35 6.23
C PHE A 519 18.03 3.16 6.90
N GLY A 520 17.48 4.13 6.18
CA GLY A 520 16.46 5.06 6.68
C GLY A 520 16.96 5.99 7.78
N ALA A 521 18.28 6.13 7.91
CA ALA A 521 18.92 7.17 8.70
C ALA A 521 18.66 8.54 8.06
N PHE A 522 18.77 9.60 8.85
CA PHE A 522 18.85 10.96 8.31
C PHE A 522 20.29 11.45 8.39
N SER A 523 20.65 12.30 7.44
CA SER A 523 21.93 13.01 7.43
C SER A 523 21.67 14.46 7.06
N VAL A 524 22.45 15.38 7.63
CA VAL A 524 22.43 16.80 7.30
C VAL A 524 23.85 17.34 7.19
N ALA A 525 24.05 18.32 6.32
CA ALA A 525 25.32 19.05 6.21
C ALA A 525 25.26 20.37 7.01
N SER A 526 26.38 20.75 7.61
CA SER A 526 26.54 22.04 8.27
C SER A 526 26.51 23.17 7.24
N THR A 527 25.68 24.19 7.47
CA THR A 527 25.63 25.37 6.57
C THR A 527 26.80 26.34 6.78
N LYS A 528 27.64 26.10 7.81
CA LYS A 528 28.87 26.87 8.01
C LYS A 528 29.90 26.46 6.97
N LEU A 529 30.39 27.42 6.20
CA LEU A 529 31.53 27.19 5.31
C LEU A 529 32.77 26.95 6.18
N VAL A 530 33.27 25.72 6.16
CA VAL A 530 34.59 25.41 6.71
C VAL A 530 35.60 26.23 5.90
N GLY A 531 36.47 27.01 6.55
CA GLY A 531 37.42 27.92 5.89
C GLY A 531 38.46 27.26 4.96
N LYS A 532 38.30 25.96 4.66
CA LYS A 532 39.14 25.17 3.76
C LYS A 532 38.29 24.65 2.60
N LEU A 533 38.67 25.01 1.38
CA LEU A 533 37.99 24.55 0.15
C LEU A 533 37.93 23.03 0.09
N GLY A 534 36.80 22.48 -0.34
CA GLY A 534 36.59 21.03 -0.51
C GLY A 534 36.45 20.23 0.78
N HIS A 535 36.37 20.89 1.95
CA HIS A 535 36.11 20.25 3.24
C HIS A 535 34.69 20.58 3.70
N PHE A 536 33.96 19.55 4.11
CA PHE A 536 32.57 19.68 4.57
C PHE A 536 32.35 18.86 5.83
N GLU A 537 31.35 19.23 6.61
CA GLU A 537 31.00 18.55 7.85
C GLU A 537 29.47 18.42 7.98
N GLY A 538 29.02 17.51 8.85
CA GLY A 538 27.60 17.33 9.13
C GLY A 538 27.33 16.26 10.18
N LEU A 539 26.07 15.81 10.24
CA LEU A 539 25.56 14.85 11.21
C LEU A 539 24.90 13.67 10.48
N LEU A 540 25.12 12.46 10.96
CA LEU A 540 24.44 11.22 10.59
C LEU A 540 23.81 10.60 11.85
N ALA A 541 22.52 10.31 11.82
CA ALA A 541 21.83 9.73 12.97
C ALA A 541 20.64 8.83 12.57
N GLY A 542 20.34 7.88 13.46
CA GLY A 542 19.20 6.99 13.33
C GLY A 542 19.38 5.90 12.29
N GLY A 543 18.26 5.47 11.71
CA GLY A 543 18.21 4.34 10.79
C GLY A 543 18.22 2.97 11.48
N ILE A 544 17.92 1.91 10.73
CA ILE A 544 17.90 0.53 11.23
C ILE A 544 19.16 -0.20 10.77
N GLY A 545 19.81 -0.92 11.69
CA GLY A 545 20.99 -1.73 11.45
C GLY A 545 20.67 -3.16 10.99
N GLY A 546 21.72 -3.95 10.71
CA GLY A 546 21.58 -5.35 10.29
C GLY A 546 21.02 -6.28 11.37
N ASP A 547 20.97 -5.84 12.62
CA ASP A 547 20.34 -6.55 13.75
C ASP A 547 18.83 -6.28 13.85
N GLY A 548 18.26 -5.49 12.94
CA GLY A 548 16.84 -5.18 12.87
C GLY A 548 16.37 -4.17 13.94
N THR A 549 17.28 -3.43 14.58
CA THR A 549 16.95 -2.40 15.58
C THR A 549 17.32 -1.00 15.08
N ILE A 550 16.65 0.04 15.62
CA ILE A 550 17.04 1.43 15.31
C ILE A 550 18.36 1.74 16.03
N SER A 551 19.31 2.30 15.30
CA SER A 551 20.63 2.71 15.79
C SER A 551 20.50 3.63 17.00
N ASN A 552 21.22 3.27 18.06
CA ASN A 552 21.38 4.04 19.28
C ASN A 552 22.69 4.86 19.28
N GLN A 553 23.19 5.23 18.10
CA GLN A 553 24.40 6.01 17.91
C GLN A 553 24.18 7.08 16.84
N ALA A 554 24.90 8.20 17.00
CA ALA A 554 24.95 9.28 16.04
C ALA A 554 26.38 9.78 15.88
N TYR A 555 26.69 10.30 14.69
CA TYR A 555 28.05 10.63 14.29
C TYR A 555 28.09 12.00 13.62
N PHE A 556 29.03 12.84 14.04
CA PHE A 556 29.51 13.90 13.18
C PHE A 556 30.36 13.28 12.07
N TRP A 557 30.21 13.78 10.86
CA TRP A 557 31.04 13.37 9.73
C TRP A 557 31.78 14.57 9.16
N THR A 558 33.00 14.35 8.69
CA THR A 558 33.74 15.30 7.85
C THR A 558 34.16 14.62 6.56
N VAL A 559 34.10 15.34 5.44
CA VAL A 559 34.50 14.82 4.13
C VAL A 559 35.42 15.81 3.40
N ASN A 560 36.54 15.30 2.90
CA ASN A 560 37.48 16.02 2.05
C ASN A 560 37.36 15.51 0.61
N THR A 561 37.10 16.43 -0.32
CA THR A 561 36.84 16.17 -1.75
C THR A 561 37.89 16.82 -2.67
N THR A 562 39.02 17.25 -2.13
CA THR A 562 40.08 17.95 -2.89
C THR A 562 40.84 17.04 -3.85
N THR A 563 40.81 15.73 -3.62
CA THR A 563 41.43 14.69 -4.45
C THR A 563 40.37 13.94 -5.27
N ASN A 564 40.79 13.09 -6.21
CA ASN A 564 39.85 12.20 -6.93
C ASN A 564 39.36 11.01 -6.08
N GLU A 565 39.88 10.86 -4.86
CA GLU A 565 39.50 9.84 -3.89
C GLU A 565 39.03 10.54 -2.62
N PRO A 566 37.73 10.84 -2.46
CA PRO A 566 37.24 11.59 -1.32
C PRO A 566 37.47 10.80 -0.02
N HIS A 567 37.81 11.50 1.06
CA HIS A 567 38.06 10.90 2.37
C HIS A 567 36.96 11.31 3.33
N ILE A 568 36.36 10.35 4.04
CA ILE A 568 35.34 10.62 5.06
C ILE A 568 35.81 10.13 6.43
N HIS A 569 35.54 10.92 7.46
CA HIS A 569 35.86 10.63 8.86
C HIS A 569 34.61 10.80 9.71
N PHE A 570 34.48 9.99 10.76
CA PHE A 570 33.35 10.01 11.68
C PHE A 570 33.80 10.13 13.13
N GLU A 571 33.06 10.93 13.90
CA GLU A 571 33.25 11.12 15.33
C GLU A 571 31.91 10.95 16.06
N PRO A 572 31.83 10.19 17.17
CA PRO A 572 30.59 10.04 17.93
C PRO A 572 30.08 11.37 18.48
N VAL A 573 28.76 11.58 18.43
CA VAL A 573 28.13 12.77 19.02
C VAL A 573 28.25 12.71 20.56
N PRO A 574 28.84 13.73 21.21
CA PRO A 574 28.96 13.77 22.66
C PRO A 574 27.59 14.01 23.33
N ASN A 575 27.43 13.47 24.54
CA ASN A 575 26.17 13.53 25.30
C ASN A 575 24.97 13.03 24.49
N TYR A 576 25.16 11.91 23.77
CA TYR A 576 24.14 11.30 22.92
C TYR A 576 22.85 10.97 23.69
N ASP A 577 22.96 10.39 24.89
CA ASP A 577 21.80 9.92 25.65
C ASP A 577 20.77 11.01 25.91
N GLN A 578 21.21 12.26 26.16
CA GLN A 578 20.35 13.44 26.35
C GLN A 578 19.55 13.82 25.10
N LYS A 579 19.93 13.33 23.92
CA LYS A 579 19.38 13.66 22.60
C LYS A 579 18.87 12.42 21.86
N SER A 580 18.96 11.24 22.48
CA SER A 580 18.61 9.96 21.87
C SER A 580 17.18 9.94 21.31
N TRP A 581 16.26 10.69 21.93
CA TRP A 581 14.87 10.84 21.50
C TRP A 581 14.70 11.40 20.07
N VAL A 582 15.62 12.24 19.60
CA VAL A 582 15.61 12.79 18.22
C VAL A 582 16.65 12.12 17.33
N LEU A 583 17.71 11.55 17.91
CA LEU A 583 18.79 10.91 17.15
C LEU A 583 18.55 9.42 16.86
N SER A 584 17.64 8.76 17.58
CA SER A 584 17.24 7.36 17.36
C SER A 584 15.94 7.27 16.56
N ILE A 585 15.91 7.86 15.37
CA ILE A 585 14.71 7.89 14.52
C ILE A 585 14.97 7.19 13.18
N PHE A 586 13.96 6.50 12.68
CA PHE A 586 13.92 5.88 11.37
C PHE A 586 12.90 6.58 10.46
N GLY A 587 13.31 6.88 9.23
CA GLY A 587 12.43 7.41 8.19
C GLY A 587 12.04 8.89 8.37
N ALA A 588 12.72 9.62 9.25
CA ALA A 588 12.53 11.07 9.39
C ALA A 588 12.95 11.81 8.12
N GLN A 589 12.23 12.87 7.79
CA GLN A 589 12.65 13.84 6.78
C GLN A 589 13.42 14.97 7.43
N THR A 590 14.32 15.58 6.67
CA THR A 590 15.08 16.74 7.14
C THR A 590 14.86 17.93 6.22
N ALA A 591 14.77 19.10 6.81
CA ALA A 591 14.76 20.37 6.09
C ALA A 591 15.68 21.35 6.79
N THR A 592 16.21 22.32 6.04
CA THR A 592 17.05 23.38 6.60
C THR A 592 16.35 24.72 6.45
N ILE A 593 16.26 25.44 7.56
CA ILE A 593 15.87 26.85 7.59
C ILE A 593 17.06 27.61 8.16
N GLU A 594 17.71 28.40 7.32
CA GLU A 594 18.92 29.13 7.68
C GLU A 594 20.06 28.20 8.14
N SER A 595 20.39 28.20 9.44
CA SER A 595 21.36 27.28 10.04
C SER A 595 20.71 26.28 11.00
N LEU A 596 19.37 26.26 11.09
CA LEU A 596 18.63 25.28 11.86
C LEU A 596 18.28 24.10 10.97
N THR A 597 18.59 22.90 11.45
CA THR A 597 18.13 21.65 10.85
C THR A 597 16.84 21.23 11.53
N LEU A 598 15.81 20.98 10.74
CA LEU A 598 14.56 20.39 11.19
C LEU A 598 14.62 18.88 10.97
N VAL A 599 14.23 18.11 11.98
CA VAL A 599 13.97 16.67 11.90
C VAL A 599 12.46 16.48 12.04
N CYS A 600 11.82 16.02 10.97
CA CYS A 600 10.38 15.99 10.81
C CYS A 600 9.89 14.53 10.76
N GLY A 601 9.11 14.12 11.76
CA GLY A 601 8.43 12.84 11.77
C GLY A 601 9.34 11.63 11.99
N GLY A 602 9.05 10.57 11.23
CA GLY A 602 9.66 9.25 11.44
C GLY A 602 9.14 8.53 12.69
N VAL A 603 9.70 7.35 12.96
CA VAL A 603 9.41 6.54 14.15
C VAL A 603 10.69 6.23 14.91
N GLY A 604 10.66 6.20 16.24
CA GLY A 604 11.88 6.11 17.05
C GLY A 604 11.92 5.04 18.14
N GLN A 605 13.12 4.89 18.72
CA GLN A 605 13.32 4.09 19.95
C GLN A 605 12.61 4.72 21.15
N ASP A 606 12.54 6.05 21.19
CA ASP A 606 11.73 6.75 22.17
C ASP A 606 10.23 6.61 21.83
N PRO A 607 9.38 6.23 22.80
CA PRO A 607 7.94 6.09 22.57
C PRO A 607 7.26 7.34 22.01
N SER A 608 7.79 8.55 22.22
CA SER A 608 7.24 9.82 21.71
C SER A 608 7.36 9.99 20.19
N ALA A 609 8.29 9.27 19.55
CA ALA A 609 8.53 9.35 18.12
C ALA A 609 7.61 8.39 17.35
N GLN A 610 6.38 8.83 17.04
CA GLN A 610 5.37 8.05 16.31
C GLN A 610 4.77 8.81 15.12
N GLY A 611 5.62 9.50 14.36
CA GLY A 611 5.26 10.13 13.09
C GLY A 611 4.71 11.55 13.18
N GLN A 612 4.51 12.12 14.38
CA GLN A 612 4.01 13.50 14.54
C GLN A 612 5.02 14.42 15.27
N SER A 613 6.14 13.88 15.74
CA SER A 613 7.18 14.64 16.44
C SER A 613 8.01 15.49 15.48
N MET A 614 8.47 16.65 15.94
CA MET A 614 9.36 17.53 15.20
C MET A 614 10.40 18.15 16.14
N ALA A 615 11.63 18.29 15.66
CA ALA A 615 12.73 18.85 16.43
C ALA A 615 13.60 19.79 15.59
N CYS A 616 14.19 20.79 16.25
CA CYS A 616 15.25 21.64 15.70
C CYS A 616 16.60 21.19 16.25
N LEU A 617 17.58 21.02 15.36
CA LEU A 617 18.97 20.75 15.68
C LEU A 617 19.83 21.97 15.32
N ALA A 618 20.67 22.39 16.27
CA ALA A 618 21.64 23.46 16.07
C ALA A 618 23.06 22.92 16.32
N MET A 619 23.93 23.01 15.30
CA MET A 619 25.32 22.57 15.37
C MET A 619 26.25 23.76 15.69
N LYS A 620 26.92 23.73 16.86
CA LYS A 620 27.81 24.78 17.35
C LYS A 620 29.18 24.20 17.69
N ASN A 621 30.20 24.41 16.84
CA ASN A 621 31.61 24.08 17.12
C ASN A 621 31.78 22.72 17.83
N GLU A 622 31.41 21.63 17.15
CA GLU A 622 31.46 20.24 17.66
C GLU A 622 30.45 19.88 18.77
N SER A 623 29.56 20.81 19.16
CA SER A 623 28.41 20.53 20.02
C SER A 623 27.10 20.52 19.22
N LEU A 624 26.15 19.72 19.70
CA LEU A 624 24.80 19.62 19.16
C LEU A 624 23.81 20.08 20.24
N GLU A 625 22.91 20.99 19.90
CA GLU A 625 21.73 21.32 20.69
C GLU A 625 20.48 20.80 19.97
N ALA A 626 19.52 20.29 20.73
CA ALA A 626 18.29 19.73 20.21
C ALA A 626 17.08 20.32 20.96
N TYR A 627 16.12 20.83 20.22
CA TYR A 627 14.92 21.49 20.75
C TYR A 627 13.68 20.76 20.24
N LEU A 628 12.76 20.41 21.13
CA LEU A 628 11.45 19.91 20.72
C LEU A 628 10.62 21.07 20.16
N VAL A 629 10.02 20.88 18.98
CA VAL A 629 9.14 21.89 18.37
C VAL A 629 7.72 21.67 18.88
N ASP A 630 7.21 22.65 19.61
CA ASP A 630 5.80 22.71 20.00
C ASP A 630 4.97 23.29 18.85
N LEU A 631 4.16 22.42 18.24
CA LEU A 631 3.22 22.74 17.16
C LEU A 631 1.79 23.01 17.67
N GLY A 632 1.56 22.95 18.99
CA GLY A 632 0.26 23.07 19.64
C GLY A 632 -0.40 21.73 20.03
N GLU A 633 -1.48 21.80 20.82
CA GLU A 633 -1.99 20.65 21.62
C GLU A 633 -2.99 19.70 20.91
N LYS A 634 -3.53 20.05 19.73
CA LYS A 634 -4.57 19.23 19.08
C LYS A 634 -3.96 18.13 18.20
N VAL A 635 -3.72 16.94 18.78
CA VAL A 635 -3.12 15.77 18.11
C VAL A 635 -3.77 15.44 16.76
N GLY A 636 -5.10 15.47 16.66
CA GLY A 636 -5.82 15.22 15.40
C GLY A 636 -5.62 16.28 14.30
N GLN A 637 -4.92 17.37 14.60
CA GLN A 637 -4.60 18.47 13.66
C GLN A 637 -3.11 18.57 13.36
N LEU A 638 -2.27 17.70 13.94
CA LEU A 638 -0.84 17.67 13.67
C LEU A 638 -0.52 16.89 12.38
N PRO A 639 0.49 17.30 11.61
CA PRO A 639 0.90 16.60 10.40
C PRO A 639 1.39 15.18 10.72
N PHE A 640 0.97 14.20 9.91
CA PHE A 640 1.44 12.82 10.04
C PHE A 640 2.59 12.54 9.06
N MET A 641 3.81 12.72 9.57
CA MET A 641 5.06 12.76 8.83
C MET A 641 5.73 11.38 8.67
N VAL A 642 4.94 10.37 8.29
CA VAL A 642 5.45 9.07 7.82
C VAL A 642 5.35 9.03 6.31
N GLY A 643 6.50 9.09 5.64
CA GLY A 643 6.56 9.22 4.18
C GLY A 643 5.95 10.53 3.67
N SER A 644 5.87 11.57 4.48
CA SER A 644 5.54 12.91 4.01
C SER A 644 6.73 13.51 3.23
N ALA A 645 6.51 14.65 2.61
CA ALA A 645 7.57 15.46 2.04
C ALA A 645 7.53 16.88 2.60
N ALA A 646 8.72 17.49 2.71
CA ALA A 646 8.92 18.77 3.37
C ALA A 646 9.80 19.66 2.49
N VAL A 647 9.43 20.93 2.33
CA VAL A 647 10.23 21.94 1.64
C VAL A 647 10.25 23.23 2.46
N SER A 648 11.43 23.81 2.63
CA SER A 648 11.57 25.13 3.23
C SER A 648 11.35 26.23 2.18
N TYR A 649 10.62 27.27 2.59
CA TYR A 649 10.40 28.50 1.85
C TYR A 649 10.52 29.67 2.83
N ASN A 650 11.62 30.43 2.74
CA ASN A 650 12.00 31.43 3.76
C ASN A 650 12.10 30.80 5.17
N ALA A 651 11.46 31.36 6.21
CA ALA A 651 11.37 30.71 7.53
C ALA A 651 10.19 29.77 7.69
N GLN A 652 9.50 29.42 6.60
CA GLN A 652 8.34 28.55 6.66
C GLN A 652 8.68 27.18 6.10
N LEU A 653 8.10 26.15 6.70
CA LEU A 653 8.13 24.78 6.20
C LEU A 653 6.76 24.45 5.62
N VAL A 654 6.73 23.94 4.38
CA VAL A 654 5.53 23.38 3.78
C VAL A 654 5.64 21.86 3.79
N LEU A 655 4.68 21.19 4.42
CA LEU A 655 4.56 19.74 4.49
C LEU A 655 3.37 19.26 3.67
N VAL A 656 3.60 18.22 2.86
CA VAL A 656 2.58 17.58 2.04
C VAL A 656 2.68 16.06 2.09
N GLY A 657 1.53 15.41 1.93
CA GLY A 657 1.42 13.96 1.89
C GLY A 657 1.79 13.28 3.21
N GLY A 658 1.99 11.97 3.13
CA GLY A 658 2.22 11.10 4.29
C GLY A 658 1.06 10.16 4.53
N GLY A 659 1.32 9.12 5.33
CA GLY A 659 0.31 8.12 5.63
C GLY A 659 0.88 6.78 6.05
N ALA A 660 0.02 5.97 6.65
CA ALA A 660 0.34 4.64 7.16
C ALA A 660 -0.76 3.66 6.75
N THR A 661 -0.39 2.45 6.33
CA THR A 661 -1.31 1.32 6.11
C THR A 661 -2.02 0.87 7.38
N CYS A 662 -1.50 1.25 8.55
CA CYS A 662 -2.04 0.91 9.86
C CYS A 662 -2.30 -0.59 9.99
N PHE A 663 -1.28 -1.38 9.67
CA PHE A 663 -1.33 -2.84 9.73
C PHE A 663 -2.44 -3.41 8.82
N SER A 664 -3.36 -4.21 9.35
CA SER A 664 -4.49 -4.78 8.59
C SER A 664 -5.78 -3.95 8.67
N MET A 665 -5.74 -2.77 9.29
CA MET A 665 -6.94 -2.03 9.70
C MET A 665 -7.42 -1.05 8.63
N GLY A 666 -6.55 -0.68 7.69
CA GLY A 666 -6.83 0.21 6.56
C GLY A 666 -5.86 1.38 6.54
N THR A 667 -5.63 1.96 5.36
CA THR A 667 -4.63 3.02 5.21
C THR A 667 -5.14 4.39 5.65
N PHE A 668 -4.47 4.99 6.63
CA PHE A 668 -4.54 6.42 6.90
C PHE A 668 -3.75 7.19 5.84
N TRP A 669 -4.37 8.23 5.28
CA TRP A 669 -3.74 9.13 4.33
C TRP A 669 -3.81 10.54 4.88
N ASP A 670 -2.65 11.19 4.98
CA ASP A 670 -2.61 12.61 5.26
C ASP A 670 -2.76 13.38 3.95
N ALA A 671 -3.95 13.93 3.74
CA ALA A 671 -4.25 14.79 2.59
C ALA A 671 -4.13 16.27 2.95
N GLY A 672 -3.73 16.60 4.19
CA GLY A 672 -3.52 17.97 4.63
C GLY A 672 -2.29 18.60 3.98
N VAL A 673 -2.32 19.92 3.90
CA VAL A 673 -1.16 20.74 3.57
C VAL A 673 -0.88 21.61 4.77
N TYR A 674 0.33 21.53 5.31
CA TYR A 674 0.69 22.23 6.53
C TYR A 674 1.76 23.26 6.24
N THR A 675 1.54 24.49 6.68
CA THR A 675 2.54 25.54 6.71
C THR A 675 2.94 25.78 8.15
N ILE A 676 4.22 25.67 8.46
CA ILE A 676 4.76 25.88 9.80
C ILE A 676 5.74 27.05 9.77
N ASP A 677 5.50 28.07 10.58
CA ASP A 677 6.33 29.27 10.68
C ASP A 677 7.32 29.18 11.84
N PHE A 678 8.62 29.19 11.49
CA PHE A 678 9.74 29.10 12.42
C PHE A 678 10.38 30.45 12.73
N SER A 679 9.82 31.58 12.31
CA SER A 679 10.42 32.91 12.53
C SER A 679 10.73 33.18 14.01
N ASN A 680 9.84 32.74 14.91
CA ASN A 680 10.04 32.85 16.37
C ASN A 680 11.13 31.88 16.86
N ALA A 681 11.07 30.61 16.46
CA ALA A 681 12.06 29.60 16.83
C ALA A 681 13.48 29.97 16.38
N VAL A 682 13.63 30.52 15.16
CA VAL A 682 14.90 31.05 14.65
C VAL A 682 15.42 32.17 15.53
N SER A 683 14.56 33.12 15.92
CA SER A 683 14.94 34.25 16.77
C SER A 683 15.35 33.82 18.19
N GLU A 684 14.73 32.75 18.71
CA GLU A 684 15.01 32.19 20.04
C GLU A 684 16.32 31.39 20.06
N VAL A 685 16.58 30.58 19.03
CA VAL A 685 17.79 29.73 18.95
C VAL A 685 19.00 30.49 18.42
N ILE A 686 18.80 31.49 17.56
CA ILE A 686 19.85 32.30 16.94
C ILE A 686 19.68 33.78 17.36
N PRO A 687 20.44 34.26 18.36
CA PRO A 687 20.33 35.62 18.88
C PRO A 687 20.54 36.70 17.80
N ASN A 688 19.81 37.82 17.91
CA ASN A 688 19.88 39.01 17.04
C ASN A 688 19.42 38.83 15.58
N ARG A 689 18.77 37.72 15.23
CA ARG A 689 18.23 37.48 13.89
C ARG A 689 16.71 37.68 13.87
N ARG A 690 16.25 38.83 13.37
CA ARG A 690 14.81 39.07 13.10
C ARG A 690 14.50 38.77 11.64
N MET A 691 13.47 37.97 11.39
CA MET A 691 13.02 37.65 10.05
C MET A 691 11.60 38.19 9.85
N HIS A 692 11.40 38.96 8.79
CA HIS A 692 10.08 39.35 8.31
C HIS A 692 9.76 38.47 7.11
N ASN A 693 8.66 37.72 7.17
CA ASN A 693 8.22 36.89 6.05
C ASN A 693 6.80 37.23 5.65
N GLU A 694 6.59 37.30 4.34
CA GLU A 694 5.26 37.21 3.76
C GLU A 694 4.74 35.77 3.91
N PRO A 695 3.45 35.58 4.26
CA PRO A 695 2.88 34.25 4.42
C PRO A 695 2.84 33.49 3.07
N VAL A 696 3.35 32.26 3.07
CA VAL A 696 3.25 31.37 1.90
C VAL A 696 1.80 30.97 1.64
N THR A 697 1.36 31.10 0.40
CA THR A 697 0.05 30.63 -0.05
C THR A 697 0.23 29.40 -0.90
N VAL A 698 -0.29 28.25 -0.43
CA VAL A 698 -0.13 26.98 -1.14
C VAL A 698 -1.39 26.68 -1.97
N ARG A 699 -1.23 26.42 -3.27
CA ARG A 699 -2.32 26.02 -4.18
C ARG A 699 -1.88 24.84 -5.04
N TYR A 700 -2.65 23.77 -5.04
CA TYR A 700 -2.44 22.64 -5.95
C TYR A 700 -2.73 23.05 -7.40
N GLN A 701 -1.87 22.66 -8.34
CA GLN A 701 -2.01 22.94 -9.77
C GLN A 701 -2.43 21.67 -10.53
N ASP A 702 -1.52 20.70 -10.65
CA ASP A 702 -1.73 19.48 -11.41
C ASP A 702 -0.80 18.33 -10.94
N SER A 703 -0.90 17.19 -11.64
CA SER A 703 -0.10 15.99 -11.35
C SER A 703 0.48 15.39 -12.65
N PRO A 704 1.43 16.06 -13.32
CA PRO A 704 2.05 15.55 -14.54
C PRO A 704 2.61 14.14 -14.35
N LYS A 705 2.37 13.26 -15.32
CA LYS A 705 2.94 11.91 -15.38
C LYS A 705 4.29 11.93 -16.11
N LEU A 706 5.21 11.13 -15.60
CA LEU A 706 6.50 10.85 -16.22
C LEU A 706 6.42 9.51 -16.98
N ILE A 707 7.03 9.48 -18.16
CA ILE A 707 7.08 8.36 -19.08
C ILE A 707 8.55 8.06 -19.30
N GLN A 708 8.96 6.83 -18.98
CA GLN A 708 10.32 6.40 -19.26
C GLN A 708 10.41 5.97 -20.73
N THR A 709 11.12 6.73 -21.55
CA THR A 709 11.52 6.25 -22.88
C THR A 709 12.64 5.22 -22.69
N SER A 710 12.41 3.95 -23.05
CA SER A 710 13.44 2.92 -23.04
C SER A 710 14.55 3.26 -24.04
N SER A 711 15.60 3.92 -23.57
CA SER A 711 16.82 4.17 -24.33
C SER A 711 17.71 2.93 -24.31
N ASP A 712 17.25 1.82 -24.91
CA ASP A 712 18.08 0.63 -25.14
C ASP A 712 17.90 0.07 -26.56
N SER A 713 17.70 0.96 -27.52
CA SER A 713 17.99 0.65 -28.92
C SER A 713 18.88 1.78 -29.45
N GLY A 714 20.11 1.44 -29.83
CA GLY A 714 21.04 2.30 -30.57
C GLY A 714 20.55 2.57 -32.00
N GLN A 715 19.29 2.92 -32.16
CA GLN A 715 18.70 3.39 -33.40
C GLN A 715 18.67 4.92 -33.32
N PRO A 716 19.10 5.65 -34.36
CA PRO A 716 19.03 7.10 -34.37
C PRO A 716 17.59 7.54 -34.14
N VAL A 717 17.38 8.43 -33.16
CA VAL A 717 16.07 9.06 -32.90
C VAL A 717 15.58 9.66 -34.22
N PRO A 718 14.47 9.18 -34.79
CA PRO A 718 13.91 9.80 -35.99
C PRO A 718 13.48 11.21 -35.62
N ARG A 719 13.95 12.21 -36.35
CA ARG A 719 13.56 13.62 -36.18
C ARG A 719 12.13 13.92 -36.66
N SER A 720 11.30 12.91 -36.91
CA SER A 720 9.98 13.03 -37.52
C SER A 720 8.88 12.38 -36.67
N SER A 721 7.71 13.01 -36.63
CA SER A 721 6.47 12.44 -36.10
C SER A 721 6.04 11.19 -36.88
N ALA A 722 5.12 10.40 -36.34
CA ALA A 722 4.51 9.29 -37.04
C ALA A 722 3.89 9.75 -38.37
N SER A 723 4.03 8.96 -39.43
CA SER A 723 3.30 9.20 -40.68
C SER A 723 1.89 8.65 -40.55
N ILE A 724 0.89 9.55 -40.58
CA ILE A 724 -0.52 9.16 -40.47
C ILE A 724 -1.04 8.77 -41.85
N THR A 725 -1.52 7.53 -41.98
CA THR A 725 -2.13 7.02 -43.21
C THR A 725 -3.64 7.22 -43.15
N ALA A 726 -4.24 7.86 -44.15
CA ALA A 726 -5.70 7.95 -44.20
C ALA A 726 -6.30 6.58 -44.53
N ILE A 727 -7.32 6.16 -43.79
CA ILE A 727 -8.05 4.91 -44.06
C ILE A 727 -8.80 5.07 -45.39
N PRO A 728 -8.64 4.13 -46.35
CA PRO A 728 -9.27 4.24 -47.65
C PRO A 728 -10.80 4.15 -47.55
N ARG A 729 -11.47 4.94 -48.38
CA ARG A 729 -12.93 4.97 -48.50
C ARG A 729 -13.34 4.19 -49.76
N ILE A 730 -14.28 3.27 -49.62
CA ILE A 730 -14.70 2.35 -50.67
C ILE A 730 -16.23 2.21 -50.73
N LYS A 731 -16.73 1.64 -51.83
CA LYS A 731 -18.11 1.17 -51.95
C LYS A 731 -18.10 -0.32 -52.23
N LEU A 732 -18.90 -1.08 -51.50
CA LEU A 732 -19.08 -2.50 -51.77
C LEU A 732 -20.04 -2.70 -52.94
N GLN A 733 -19.76 -3.68 -53.79
CA GLN A 733 -20.66 -4.07 -54.88
C GLN A 733 -21.32 -5.44 -54.61
N SER A 734 -20.71 -6.25 -53.75
CA SER A 734 -21.19 -7.59 -53.41
C SER A 734 -20.71 -8.05 -52.03
N ARG A 735 -21.34 -9.11 -51.51
CA ARG A 735 -20.89 -9.82 -50.30
C ARG A 735 -19.44 -10.34 -50.40
N SER A 736 -19.03 -10.80 -51.59
CA SER A 736 -17.67 -11.30 -51.79
C SER A 736 -16.61 -10.21 -51.62
N ASP A 737 -16.95 -8.94 -51.83
CA ASP A 737 -16.01 -7.84 -51.63
C ASP A 737 -15.69 -7.68 -50.14
N PHE A 738 -16.70 -7.80 -49.28
CA PHE A 738 -16.50 -7.74 -47.84
C PHE A 738 -15.73 -8.94 -47.29
N ASP A 739 -16.01 -10.15 -47.80
CA ASP A 739 -15.26 -11.35 -47.41
C ASP A 739 -13.76 -11.22 -47.70
N LYS A 740 -13.39 -10.61 -48.83
CA LYS A 740 -11.99 -10.29 -49.17
C LYS A 740 -11.37 -9.27 -48.23
N LEU A 741 -12.12 -8.25 -47.79
CA LEU A 741 -11.63 -7.26 -46.83
C LEU A 741 -11.31 -7.89 -45.48
N VAL A 742 -12.18 -8.78 -45.00
CA VAL A 742 -11.94 -9.53 -43.75
C VAL A 742 -10.70 -10.42 -43.87
N GLN A 743 -10.47 -11.03 -45.04
CA GLN A 743 -9.26 -11.82 -45.31
C GLN A 743 -7.99 -10.97 -45.36
N ASN A 744 -8.07 -9.76 -45.94
CA ASN A 744 -6.93 -8.84 -46.04
C ASN A 744 -6.56 -8.17 -44.70
N ARG A 745 -7.50 -8.12 -43.74
CA ARG A 745 -7.30 -7.59 -42.37
C ARG A 745 -6.82 -6.13 -42.32
N GLU A 746 -7.29 -5.32 -43.27
CA GLU A 746 -7.02 -3.88 -43.32
C GLU A 746 -8.30 -3.08 -43.03
N PRO A 747 -8.22 -1.98 -42.27
CA PRO A 747 -9.37 -1.15 -42.01
C PRO A 747 -9.77 -0.36 -43.26
N VAL A 748 -11.07 -0.23 -43.48
CA VAL A 748 -11.64 0.56 -44.58
C VAL A 748 -12.90 1.28 -44.13
N ILE A 749 -13.17 2.45 -44.70
CA ILE A 749 -14.47 3.13 -44.54
C ILE A 749 -15.34 2.75 -45.74
N ILE A 750 -16.52 2.21 -45.47
CA ILE A 750 -17.49 1.80 -46.49
C ILE A 750 -18.60 2.85 -46.52
N GLU A 751 -18.84 3.38 -47.72
CA GLU A 751 -19.81 4.44 -47.97
C GLU A 751 -21.02 3.93 -48.77
N SER A 752 -22.12 4.69 -48.72
CA SER A 752 -23.32 4.47 -49.55
C SER A 752 -24.02 3.12 -49.30
N LEU A 753 -23.93 2.58 -48.08
CA LEU A 753 -24.68 1.39 -47.67
C LEU A 753 -26.14 1.74 -47.33
N ASP A 754 -27.07 0.83 -47.62
CA ASP A 754 -28.43 0.87 -47.08
C ASP A 754 -28.42 0.42 -45.61
N LEU A 755 -28.26 1.39 -44.71
CA LEU A 755 -28.21 1.17 -43.26
C LEU A 755 -29.59 1.21 -42.59
N GLY A 756 -30.68 1.25 -43.38
CA GLY A 756 -32.02 1.53 -42.89
C GLY A 756 -32.27 3.03 -42.66
N GLY A 757 -33.30 3.36 -41.87
CA GLY A 757 -33.72 4.73 -41.59
C GLY A 757 -33.01 5.41 -40.41
N CYS A 758 -31.98 4.77 -39.81
CA CYS A 758 -31.37 5.27 -38.58
C CYS A 758 -30.65 6.61 -38.77
N VAL A 759 -30.02 6.85 -39.93
CA VAL A 759 -29.26 8.07 -40.21
C VAL A 759 -30.18 9.29 -40.32
N GLU A 760 -31.39 9.12 -40.88
CA GLU A 760 -32.37 10.20 -40.98
C GLU A 760 -33.16 10.40 -39.67
N LYS A 761 -33.47 9.32 -38.95
CA LYS A 761 -34.39 9.36 -37.80
C LYS A 761 -33.70 9.67 -36.47
N TRP A 762 -32.51 9.14 -36.21
CA TRP A 762 -31.90 9.14 -34.87
C TRP A 762 -31.28 10.49 -34.50
N ASN A 763 -32.14 11.48 -34.26
CA ASN A 763 -31.81 12.71 -33.55
C ASN A 763 -32.11 12.58 -32.04
N ALA A 764 -31.73 13.59 -31.26
CA ALA A 764 -31.86 13.55 -29.81
C ALA A 764 -33.32 13.40 -29.36
N GLU A 765 -34.25 14.12 -30.00
CA GLU A 765 -35.67 14.07 -29.72
C GLU A 765 -36.26 12.68 -30.00
N TYR A 766 -35.95 12.11 -31.17
CA TYR A 766 -36.41 10.79 -31.57
C TYR A 766 -35.89 9.70 -30.63
N LEU A 767 -34.59 9.72 -30.31
CA LEU A 767 -34.01 8.74 -29.39
C LEU A 767 -34.66 8.81 -27.99
N VAL A 768 -34.93 10.03 -27.50
CA VAL A 768 -35.63 10.22 -26.22
C VAL A 768 -37.06 9.71 -26.27
N GLN A 769 -37.78 9.94 -27.37
CA GLN A 769 -39.15 9.44 -27.54
C GLN A 769 -39.18 7.90 -27.65
N SER A 770 -38.31 7.32 -28.47
CA SER A 770 -38.30 5.88 -28.75
C SER A 770 -37.78 5.04 -27.59
N VAL A 771 -36.77 5.53 -26.86
CA VAL A 771 -36.14 4.79 -25.74
C VAL A 771 -36.71 5.21 -24.38
N GLY A 772 -36.98 6.51 -24.19
CA GLY A 772 -37.37 7.08 -22.90
C GLY A 772 -38.77 6.72 -22.39
N GLU A 773 -39.66 6.27 -23.27
CA GLU A 773 -41.01 5.79 -22.90
C GLU A 773 -41.08 4.28 -22.60
N SER A 774 -40.01 3.53 -22.85
CA SER A 774 -39.96 2.09 -22.57
C SER A 774 -39.87 1.82 -21.06
N LYS A 775 -40.86 1.10 -20.51
CA LYS A 775 -40.95 0.79 -19.07
C LYS A 775 -39.77 -0.06 -18.53
N ASN A 776 -39.00 -0.69 -19.40
CA ASN A 776 -37.87 -1.56 -19.01
C ASN A 776 -36.50 -0.84 -19.11
N VAL A 777 -36.32 0.13 -20.03
CA VAL A 777 -35.03 0.81 -20.32
C VAL A 777 -34.87 2.17 -19.59
N GLY A 778 -35.72 2.45 -18.59
CA GLY A 778 -35.82 3.78 -17.97
C GLY A 778 -34.54 4.29 -17.26
N GLN A 779 -33.54 3.43 -17.04
CA GLN A 779 -32.23 3.79 -16.50
C GLN A 779 -31.10 3.20 -17.34
N VAL A 780 -30.10 4.03 -17.64
CA VAL A 780 -28.87 3.64 -18.34
C VAL A 780 -27.65 3.83 -17.46
N VAL A 781 -26.63 3.01 -17.67
CA VAL A 781 -25.32 3.18 -17.03
C VAL A 781 -24.41 3.96 -17.97
N VAL A 782 -23.80 5.02 -17.46
CA VAL A 782 -22.93 5.91 -18.22
C VAL A 782 -21.56 5.99 -17.56
N HIS A 783 -20.51 6.06 -18.38
CA HIS A 783 -19.21 6.51 -17.94
C HIS A 783 -19.21 8.04 -17.94
N GLU A 784 -19.07 8.64 -16.77
CA GLU A 784 -18.92 10.08 -16.61
C GLU A 784 -17.45 10.39 -16.34
N CYS A 785 -16.82 11.11 -17.27
CA CYS A 785 -15.43 11.54 -17.14
C CYS A 785 -15.32 12.58 -16.01
N GLN A 786 -14.37 12.36 -15.08
CA GLN A 786 -14.18 13.26 -13.93
C GLN A 786 -13.28 14.45 -14.27
N THR A 787 -12.67 14.46 -15.45
CA THR A 787 -11.74 15.51 -15.89
C THR A 787 -12.40 16.42 -16.92
N PRO A 788 -12.18 17.75 -16.86
CA PRO A 788 -12.73 18.69 -17.85
C PRO A 788 -12.25 18.46 -19.29
N THR A 789 -11.18 17.67 -19.47
CA THR A 789 -10.58 17.39 -20.77
C THR A 789 -11.36 16.36 -21.60
N GLY A 790 -12.34 15.68 -21.01
CA GLY A 790 -13.10 14.61 -21.66
C GLY A 790 -12.30 13.33 -21.91
N LYS A 791 -11.04 13.25 -21.47
CA LYS A 791 -10.15 12.12 -21.71
C LYS A 791 -10.40 11.00 -20.71
N MET A 792 -10.87 9.84 -21.14
CA MET A 792 -11.04 8.68 -20.25
C MET A 792 -9.84 7.73 -20.35
N ASP A 793 -9.41 7.21 -19.20
CA ASP A 793 -8.34 6.21 -19.07
C ASP A 793 -8.80 5.07 -18.16
N PHE A 794 -8.82 3.86 -18.71
CA PHE A 794 -9.29 2.66 -18.03
C PHE A 794 -8.38 2.23 -16.87
N ASN A 795 -7.07 2.46 -16.97
CA ASN A 795 -6.13 2.01 -15.96
C ASN A 795 -6.13 2.93 -14.73
N SER A 796 -6.20 4.25 -14.93
CA SER A 796 -6.32 5.22 -13.83
C SER A 796 -7.75 5.35 -13.29
N LYS A 797 -8.76 4.88 -14.03
CA LYS A 797 -10.19 4.96 -13.69
C LYS A 797 -10.62 6.39 -13.36
N ASN A 798 -10.25 7.34 -14.22
CA ASN A 798 -10.61 8.75 -14.09
C ASN A 798 -12.07 9.08 -14.51
N PHE A 799 -12.94 8.08 -14.44
CA PHE A 799 -14.37 8.17 -14.73
C PHE A 799 -15.14 7.36 -13.69
N ARG A 800 -16.42 7.68 -13.49
CA ARG A 800 -17.31 6.91 -12.62
C ARG A 800 -18.50 6.35 -13.39
N TYR A 801 -19.06 5.27 -12.87
CA TYR A 801 -20.33 4.73 -13.36
C TYR A 801 -21.48 5.50 -12.73
N VAL A 802 -22.32 6.11 -13.55
CA VAL A 802 -23.53 6.80 -13.11
C VAL A 802 -24.73 6.08 -13.73
N THR A 803 -25.75 5.81 -12.90
CA THR A 803 -27.03 5.31 -13.39
C THR A 803 -28.01 6.47 -13.42
N GLU A 804 -28.53 6.81 -14.59
CA GLU A 804 -29.48 7.92 -14.77
C GLU A 804 -30.53 7.61 -15.84
N SER A 805 -31.56 8.43 -15.95
CA SER A 805 -32.59 8.21 -16.97
C SER A 805 -32.07 8.54 -18.37
N PHE A 806 -32.52 7.79 -19.38
CA PHE A 806 -32.13 8.02 -20.77
C PHE A 806 -32.38 9.47 -21.25
N PRO A 807 -33.52 10.12 -20.94
CA PRO A 807 -33.74 11.53 -21.31
C PRO A 807 -32.75 12.50 -20.63
N THR A 808 -32.40 12.27 -19.35
CA THR A 808 -31.42 13.11 -18.66
C THR A 808 -30.04 12.95 -19.27
N PHE A 809 -29.63 11.71 -19.56
CA PHE A 809 -28.38 11.41 -20.24
C PHE A 809 -28.30 12.11 -21.60
N MET A 810 -29.32 11.97 -22.46
CA MET A 810 -29.35 12.61 -23.77
C MET A 810 -29.27 14.14 -23.69
N THR A 811 -29.94 14.74 -22.71
CA THR A 811 -29.89 16.19 -22.47
C THR A 811 -28.48 16.66 -22.13
N LYS A 812 -27.76 15.92 -21.27
CA LYS A 812 -26.39 16.25 -20.87
C LYS A 812 -25.40 16.05 -22.02
N VAL A 813 -25.54 14.95 -22.77
CA VAL A 813 -24.73 14.67 -23.96
C VAL A 813 -24.92 15.77 -25.01
N ALA A 814 -26.16 16.21 -25.28
CA ALA A 814 -26.44 17.29 -26.21
C ALA A 814 -25.82 18.64 -25.79
N LYS A 815 -25.51 18.82 -24.51
CA LYS A 815 -24.75 19.99 -23.98
C LYS A 815 -23.23 19.83 -24.08
N GLY A 816 -22.75 18.72 -24.63
CA GLY A 816 -21.33 18.42 -24.78
C GLY A 816 -20.65 17.95 -23.48
N GLU A 817 -21.41 17.47 -22.48
CA GLU A 817 -20.82 16.86 -21.28
C GLU A 817 -20.03 15.60 -21.65
N ALA A 818 -18.93 15.33 -20.94
CA ALA A 818 -18.03 14.20 -21.23
C ALA A 818 -18.58 12.88 -20.69
N LEU A 819 -19.65 12.40 -21.35
CA LEU A 819 -20.38 11.18 -21.01
C LEU A 819 -20.27 10.14 -22.12
N TYR A 820 -20.28 8.86 -21.76
CA TYR A 820 -20.29 7.75 -22.71
C TYR A 820 -21.24 6.64 -22.24
N LEU A 821 -22.18 6.23 -23.09
CA LEU A 821 -23.13 5.17 -22.79
C LEU A 821 -22.43 3.81 -22.66
N ARG A 822 -22.66 3.13 -21.54
CA ARG A 822 -22.27 1.73 -21.36
C ARG A 822 -23.46 0.83 -21.67
N ALA A 823 -23.68 0.54 -22.94
CA ALA A 823 -24.71 -0.39 -23.38
C ALA A 823 -24.32 -1.83 -23.04
N LEU A 824 -25.21 -2.53 -22.32
CA LEU A 824 -25.11 -3.93 -21.91
C LEU A 824 -26.45 -4.61 -22.19
N SER A 825 -26.48 -5.95 -22.15
CA SER A 825 -27.75 -6.68 -22.17
C SER A 825 -28.67 -6.20 -21.05
N GLU A 826 -29.91 -5.86 -21.39
CA GLU A 826 -30.91 -5.34 -20.47
C GLU A 826 -31.33 -6.43 -19.46
N GLU A 827 -31.68 -7.61 -19.95
CA GLU A 827 -32.15 -8.71 -19.08
C GLU A 827 -31.01 -9.33 -18.25
N LYS A 828 -29.85 -9.56 -18.88
CA LYS A 828 -28.77 -10.37 -18.31
C LYS A 828 -27.38 -9.81 -18.61
N PRO A 829 -27.01 -8.64 -18.04
CA PRO A 829 -25.76 -7.94 -18.35
C PRO A 829 -24.47 -8.71 -17.97
N THR A 830 -24.58 -9.82 -17.23
CA THR A 830 -23.44 -10.67 -16.84
C THR A 830 -23.44 -12.04 -17.52
N GLU A 831 -24.44 -12.34 -18.35
CA GLU A 831 -24.59 -13.63 -19.05
C GLU A 831 -24.65 -13.46 -20.57
N ASN A 832 -25.33 -12.43 -21.07
CA ASN A 832 -25.61 -12.24 -22.49
C ASN A 832 -24.85 -11.03 -23.06
N PRO A 833 -24.25 -11.15 -24.26
CA PRO A 833 -23.74 -10.00 -25.00
C PRO A 833 -24.85 -9.00 -25.30
N ALA A 834 -24.49 -7.72 -25.47
CA ALA A 834 -25.45 -6.69 -25.85
C ALA A 834 -25.95 -6.90 -27.29
N ASN A 835 -27.24 -6.68 -27.50
CA ASN A 835 -27.90 -6.80 -28.79
C ASN A 835 -28.92 -5.68 -28.95
N LEU A 836 -28.71 -4.81 -29.95
CA LEU A 836 -29.57 -3.67 -30.26
C LEU A 836 -31.05 -4.07 -30.39
N ALA A 837 -31.35 -5.22 -31.00
CA ALA A 837 -32.72 -5.68 -31.21
C ALA A 837 -33.42 -6.09 -29.90
N ASP A 838 -32.66 -6.67 -28.97
CA ASP A 838 -33.18 -7.14 -27.69
C ASP A 838 -33.23 -6.00 -26.66
N ASP A 839 -32.18 -5.18 -26.62
CA ASP A 839 -31.97 -4.15 -25.59
C ASP A 839 -32.61 -2.79 -25.97
N PHE A 840 -32.84 -2.54 -27.26
CA PHE A 840 -33.46 -1.32 -27.77
C PHE A 840 -34.46 -1.62 -28.91
N PRO A 841 -35.50 -2.43 -28.68
CA PRO A 841 -36.41 -2.93 -29.72
C PRO A 841 -37.11 -1.81 -30.52
N ALA A 842 -37.38 -0.66 -29.90
CA ALA A 842 -37.97 0.50 -30.57
C ALA A 842 -37.05 1.16 -31.61
N LEU A 843 -35.75 0.91 -31.54
CA LEU A 843 -34.75 1.38 -32.50
C LEU A 843 -34.35 0.30 -33.51
N ALA A 844 -34.70 -0.96 -33.26
CA ALA A 844 -34.19 -2.11 -34.00
C ALA A 844 -34.52 -2.05 -35.51
N ASP A 845 -35.76 -1.67 -35.84
CA ASP A 845 -36.24 -1.62 -37.23
C ASP A 845 -35.62 -0.47 -38.05
N ASP A 846 -35.00 0.52 -37.39
CA ASP A 846 -34.36 1.64 -38.07
C ASP A 846 -32.97 1.30 -38.59
N PHE A 847 -32.27 0.33 -38.00
CA PHE A 847 -30.93 -0.05 -38.39
C PHE A 847 -30.91 -1.40 -39.10
N ARG A 848 -30.32 -1.43 -40.29
CA ARG A 848 -30.15 -2.65 -41.09
C ARG A 848 -28.68 -2.85 -41.46
N LEU A 849 -28.22 -4.10 -41.32
CA LEU A 849 -27.01 -4.55 -42.00
C LEU A 849 -27.39 -5.01 -43.43
N PRO A 850 -26.85 -4.39 -44.48
CA PRO A 850 -27.18 -4.73 -45.86
C PRO A 850 -26.56 -6.09 -46.28
N GLU A 851 -26.99 -6.64 -47.41
CA GLU A 851 -26.62 -8.01 -47.83
C GLU A 851 -25.11 -8.18 -48.10
N GLU A 852 -24.45 -7.09 -48.49
CA GLU A 852 -23.01 -7.00 -48.69
C GLU A 852 -22.22 -7.32 -47.40
N LEU A 853 -22.83 -7.12 -46.23
CA LEU A 853 -22.26 -7.45 -44.91
C LEU A 853 -22.77 -8.79 -44.37
N GLY A 854 -23.22 -9.71 -45.25
CA GLY A 854 -23.79 -10.99 -44.86
C GLY A 854 -22.91 -11.80 -43.88
N LEU A 855 -21.59 -11.73 -43.99
CA LEU A 855 -20.67 -12.38 -43.05
C LEU A 855 -20.79 -11.84 -41.61
N VAL A 856 -20.96 -10.53 -41.45
CA VAL A 856 -21.18 -9.89 -40.13
C VAL A 856 -22.46 -10.41 -39.51
N LYS A 857 -23.53 -10.51 -40.31
CA LYS A 857 -24.83 -11.01 -39.87
C LYS A 857 -24.77 -12.49 -39.48
N ASP A 858 -24.14 -13.31 -40.31
CA ASP A 858 -24.07 -14.77 -40.11
C ASP A 858 -23.20 -15.17 -38.90
N ARG A 859 -22.22 -14.34 -38.55
CA ARG A 859 -21.26 -14.60 -37.45
C ARG A 859 -21.31 -13.54 -36.34
N MET A 860 -22.43 -12.84 -36.21
CA MET A 860 -22.62 -11.78 -35.22
C MET A 860 -22.42 -12.32 -33.80
N PHE A 861 -21.67 -11.58 -33.01
CA PHE A 861 -21.47 -11.84 -31.59
C PHE A 861 -22.24 -10.85 -30.72
N SER A 862 -22.21 -9.55 -31.06
CA SER A 862 -22.94 -8.51 -30.36
C SER A 862 -23.19 -7.29 -31.26
N SER A 863 -24.24 -6.52 -30.95
CA SER A 863 -24.57 -5.26 -31.61
C SER A 863 -24.83 -4.17 -30.56
N VAL A 864 -23.90 -3.21 -30.46
CA VAL A 864 -23.81 -2.31 -29.30
C VAL A 864 -24.14 -0.88 -29.70
N LEU A 865 -25.18 -0.31 -29.09
CA LEU A 865 -25.50 1.12 -29.20
C LEU A 865 -24.42 1.97 -28.50
N ARG A 866 -23.84 2.92 -29.23
CA ARG A 866 -22.82 3.85 -28.73
C ARG A 866 -23.35 5.27 -28.79
N ILE A 867 -23.50 5.91 -27.63
CA ILE A 867 -23.83 7.33 -27.52
C ILE A 867 -22.76 8.00 -26.67
N SER A 868 -22.21 9.10 -27.15
CA SER A 868 -21.15 9.83 -26.45
C SER A 868 -21.28 11.33 -26.62
N GLY A 869 -21.00 12.07 -25.53
CA GLY A 869 -20.73 13.49 -25.56
C GLY A 869 -19.27 13.77 -25.91
N ARG A 870 -18.63 14.80 -25.34
CA ARG A 870 -17.19 15.10 -25.54
C ARG A 870 -16.26 14.17 -24.75
N ALA A 871 -16.42 12.85 -24.93
CA ALA A 871 -15.67 11.83 -24.22
C ALA A 871 -14.74 11.05 -25.16
N ASN A 872 -13.44 11.13 -24.93
CA ASN A 872 -12.43 10.37 -25.68
C ASN A 872 -12.29 8.98 -25.07
N MET A 873 -12.39 7.96 -25.92
CA MET A 873 -12.21 6.57 -25.52
C MET A 873 -10.72 6.24 -25.37
N TRP A 874 -10.34 5.53 -24.32
CA TRP A 874 -8.96 5.05 -24.14
C TRP A 874 -8.51 4.16 -25.30
N LEU A 875 -7.19 4.09 -25.50
CA LEU A 875 -6.59 3.15 -26.47
C LEU A 875 -6.81 1.71 -26.00
N HIS A 876 -7.39 0.87 -26.85
CA HIS A 876 -7.64 -0.55 -26.60
C HIS A 876 -7.56 -1.34 -27.91
N TYR A 877 -7.63 -2.66 -27.84
CA TYR A 877 -7.90 -3.52 -28.99
C TYR A 877 -9.06 -4.45 -28.66
N ASP A 878 -9.75 -4.89 -29.70
CA ASP A 878 -10.79 -5.90 -29.60
C ASP A 878 -10.29 -7.22 -30.20
N VAL A 879 -10.65 -8.33 -29.57
CA VAL A 879 -10.24 -9.67 -30.03
C VAL A 879 -10.98 -10.09 -31.30
N MET A 880 -12.22 -9.62 -31.45
CA MET A 880 -13.06 -9.87 -32.62
C MET A 880 -13.01 -8.67 -33.58
N ALA A 881 -13.17 -8.95 -34.87
CA ALA A 881 -13.42 -7.90 -35.84
C ALA A 881 -14.77 -7.22 -35.58
N ASN A 882 -14.88 -5.95 -35.96
CA ASN A 882 -16.12 -5.20 -35.81
C ASN A 882 -16.37 -4.21 -36.94
N VAL A 883 -17.64 -3.84 -37.11
CA VAL A 883 -18.07 -2.76 -37.99
C VAL A 883 -18.71 -1.65 -37.18
N TYR A 884 -18.12 -0.46 -37.24
CA TYR A 884 -18.54 0.72 -36.50
C TYR A 884 -19.28 1.67 -37.43
N THR A 885 -20.60 1.77 -37.28
CA THR A 885 -21.47 2.61 -38.09
C THR A 885 -21.73 3.94 -37.38
N GLN A 886 -21.31 5.05 -37.99
CA GLN A 886 -21.59 6.39 -37.48
C GLN A 886 -22.98 6.84 -37.96
N VAL A 887 -23.90 7.09 -37.03
CA VAL A 887 -25.31 7.40 -37.34
C VAL A 887 -25.60 8.90 -37.24
N GLN A 888 -25.14 9.54 -36.16
CA GLN A 888 -25.32 10.98 -35.93
C GLN A 888 -24.03 11.60 -35.40
N GLY A 889 -23.71 12.80 -35.86
CA GLY A 889 -22.47 13.49 -35.50
C GLY A 889 -21.25 12.90 -36.21
N SER A 890 -20.07 13.40 -35.88
CA SER A 890 -18.80 12.97 -36.50
C SER A 890 -17.79 12.52 -35.46
N LYS A 891 -16.94 11.56 -35.83
CA LYS A 891 -15.95 10.95 -34.93
C LYS A 891 -14.61 10.78 -35.63
N ARG A 892 -13.54 11.18 -34.95
CA ARG A 892 -12.16 10.93 -35.36
C ARG A 892 -11.68 9.66 -34.67
N MET A 893 -11.23 8.68 -35.43
CA MET A 893 -10.68 7.43 -34.93
C MET A 893 -9.24 7.26 -35.42
N ILE A 894 -8.39 6.75 -34.53
CA ILE A 894 -7.01 6.42 -34.83
C ILE A 894 -6.81 4.94 -34.55
N LEU A 895 -6.33 4.23 -35.55
CA LEU A 895 -6.16 2.78 -35.57
C LEU A 895 -4.67 2.46 -35.77
N PHE A 896 -4.19 1.37 -35.17
CA PHE A 896 -2.83 0.87 -35.36
C PHE A 896 -2.86 -0.63 -35.66
N PRO A 897 -2.01 -1.10 -36.59
CA PRO A 897 -1.91 -2.51 -36.88
C PRO A 897 -1.37 -3.29 -35.65
N PRO A 898 -1.70 -4.59 -35.52
CA PRO A 898 -1.23 -5.43 -34.42
C PRO A 898 0.30 -5.45 -34.24
N THR A 899 1.06 -5.18 -35.32
CA THR A 899 2.52 -5.09 -35.31
C THR A 899 3.08 -3.97 -34.42
N ASP A 900 2.27 -2.96 -34.10
CA ASP A 900 2.69 -1.79 -33.31
C ASP A 900 2.61 -2.03 -31.80
N VAL A 901 2.21 -3.23 -31.34
CA VAL A 901 1.96 -3.55 -29.92
C VAL A 901 3.10 -3.14 -28.97
N ASN A 902 4.36 -3.25 -29.41
CA ASN A 902 5.54 -2.93 -28.61
C ASN A 902 5.75 -1.42 -28.39
N HIS A 903 5.03 -0.57 -29.12
CA HIS A 903 5.18 0.88 -29.12
C HIS A 903 3.98 1.62 -28.52
N LEU A 904 2.90 0.90 -28.18
CA LEU A 904 1.64 1.48 -27.70
C LEU A 904 1.43 1.38 -26.19
N ALA A 905 2.49 1.04 -25.43
CA ALA A 905 2.52 1.05 -23.96
C ALA A 905 1.47 0.14 -23.27
N PHE A 906 1.18 -1.03 -23.85
CA PHE A 906 0.35 -2.04 -23.19
C PHE A 906 1.15 -2.78 -22.11
N ALA A 907 0.59 -2.86 -20.89
CA ALA A 907 1.17 -3.71 -19.84
C ALA A 907 0.94 -5.20 -20.16
N PRO A 908 1.80 -6.12 -19.69
CA PRO A 908 1.64 -7.55 -19.93
C PRO A 908 0.24 -8.07 -19.52
N GLY A 909 -0.50 -8.60 -20.49
CA GLY A 909 -1.85 -9.13 -20.28
C GLY A 909 -2.97 -8.08 -20.12
N ALA A 910 -2.71 -6.81 -20.42
CA ALA A 910 -3.72 -5.76 -20.47
C ALA A 910 -4.35 -5.65 -21.88
N SER A 911 -5.63 -5.28 -21.92
CA SER A 911 -6.38 -5.01 -23.16
C SER A 911 -6.53 -3.52 -23.49
N SER A 912 -6.00 -2.65 -22.62
CA SER A 912 -6.05 -1.19 -22.77
C SER A 912 -4.74 -0.52 -22.37
N SER A 913 -4.45 0.63 -22.98
CA SER A 913 -3.28 1.47 -22.71
C SER A 913 -3.69 2.85 -22.22
N SER A 914 -2.87 3.44 -21.35
CA SER A 914 -3.04 4.82 -20.86
C SER A 914 -2.39 5.88 -21.75
N LEU A 915 -1.84 5.46 -22.90
CA LEU A 915 -1.26 6.35 -23.90
C LEU A 915 -2.34 7.28 -24.48
N ASP A 916 -2.16 8.59 -24.33
CA ASP A 916 -2.98 9.60 -24.99
C ASP A 916 -2.53 9.79 -26.44
N VAL A 917 -3.05 8.93 -27.31
CA VAL A 917 -2.72 8.91 -28.74
C VAL A 917 -2.96 10.26 -29.40
N PHE A 918 -4.08 10.93 -29.15
CA PHE A 918 -4.40 12.19 -29.83
C PHE A 918 -3.38 13.30 -29.52
N SER A 919 -2.83 13.32 -28.30
CA SER A 919 -1.74 14.23 -27.94
C SER A 919 -0.38 13.75 -28.47
N ALA A 920 -0.17 12.43 -28.60
CA ALA A 920 1.10 11.82 -28.98
C ALA A 920 1.32 11.64 -30.50
N LEU A 921 0.28 11.74 -31.32
CA LEU A 921 0.33 11.54 -32.78
C LEU A 921 1.40 12.39 -33.48
N TYR A 922 1.53 13.64 -33.04
CA TYR A 922 2.49 14.59 -33.59
C TYR A 922 3.79 14.66 -32.78
N ALA A 923 3.92 13.82 -31.75
CA ALA A 923 5.12 13.70 -30.93
C ALA A 923 6.01 12.55 -31.44
N HIS A 924 7.29 12.60 -31.06
CA HIS A 924 8.27 11.55 -31.39
C HIS A 924 7.92 10.19 -30.76
N GLN A 925 7.06 10.17 -29.73
CA GLN A 925 6.68 8.96 -29.00
C GLN A 925 6.04 7.89 -29.89
N LEU A 926 5.35 8.29 -30.98
CA LEU A 926 4.71 7.39 -31.93
C LEU A 926 5.45 7.26 -33.25
N ALA A 927 6.67 7.79 -33.37
CA ALA A 927 7.43 7.79 -34.63
C ALA A 927 7.68 6.37 -35.20
N SER A 928 7.76 5.35 -34.33
CA SER A 928 7.92 3.94 -34.71
C SER A 928 6.60 3.19 -34.87
N THR A 929 5.48 3.90 -34.99
CA THR A 929 4.14 3.31 -35.21
C THR A 929 3.58 3.72 -36.56
N ASN A 930 2.53 3.03 -36.99
CA ASN A 930 1.84 3.16 -38.26
C ASN A 930 0.37 3.57 -38.03
N PRO A 931 0.12 4.80 -37.53
CA PRO A 931 -1.24 5.26 -37.25
C PRO A 931 -2.05 5.40 -38.55
N HIS A 932 -3.28 4.88 -38.51
CA HIS A 932 -4.29 4.99 -39.54
C HIS A 932 -5.44 5.86 -39.03
N GLU A 933 -5.83 6.87 -39.80
CA GLU A 933 -6.87 7.82 -39.40
C GLU A 933 -8.16 7.63 -40.19
N ALA A 934 -9.27 7.59 -39.45
CA ALA A 934 -10.63 7.65 -40.00
C ALA A 934 -11.39 8.83 -39.39
N CYS A 935 -11.94 9.69 -40.25
CA CYS A 935 -12.95 10.68 -39.88
C CYS A 935 -14.30 10.21 -40.39
N LEU A 936 -15.17 9.77 -39.47
CA LEU A 936 -16.47 9.20 -39.78
C LEU A 936 -17.55 10.27 -39.71
N ASN A 937 -18.40 10.30 -40.74
CA ASN A 937 -19.60 11.13 -40.84
C ASN A 937 -20.87 10.26 -40.80
N PRO A 938 -22.05 10.85 -40.59
CA PRO A 938 -23.32 10.12 -40.66
C PRO A 938 -23.45 9.29 -41.95
N GLY A 939 -23.70 7.99 -41.80
CA GLY A 939 -23.78 7.02 -42.91
C GLY A 939 -22.47 6.30 -43.23
N ASP A 940 -21.35 6.68 -42.61
CA ASP A 940 -20.08 5.95 -42.76
C ASP A 940 -20.05 4.70 -41.88
N LEU A 941 -19.55 3.60 -42.44
CA LEU A 941 -19.26 2.38 -41.71
C LEU A 941 -17.76 2.07 -41.77
N LEU A 942 -17.11 2.03 -40.62
CA LEU A 942 -15.70 1.65 -40.50
C LEU A 942 -15.57 0.15 -40.19
N PHE A 943 -14.88 -0.59 -41.04
CA PHE A 943 -14.43 -1.93 -40.72
C PHE A 943 -13.15 -1.88 -39.87
N ILE A 944 -13.18 -2.47 -38.68
CA ILE A 944 -12.04 -2.59 -37.77
C ILE A 944 -11.67 -4.09 -37.70
N PRO A 945 -10.50 -4.48 -38.25
CA PRO A 945 -10.08 -5.88 -38.19
C PRO A 945 -9.71 -6.31 -36.77
N ALA A 946 -9.79 -7.62 -36.50
CA ALA A 946 -9.44 -8.18 -35.20
C ALA A 946 -8.01 -7.77 -34.75
N MET A 947 -7.84 -7.51 -33.46
CA MET A 947 -6.59 -7.12 -32.79
C MET A 947 -6.02 -5.74 -33.18
N TRP A 948 -6.71 -4.97 -34.03
CA TRP A 948 -6.29 -3.59 -34.29
C TRP A 948 -6.51 -2.71 -33.06
N PHE A 949 -5.45 -2.01 -32.66
CA PHE A 949 -5.53 -1.06 -31.57
C PHE A 949 -6.23 0.19 -32.06
N HIS A 950 -7.14 0.75 -31.27
CA HIS A 950 -7.88 1.92 -31.67
C HIS A 950 -8.34 2.79 -30.51
N THR A 951 -8.54 4.06 -30.82
CA THR A 951 -9.09 5.08 -29.93
C THR A 951 -9.99 6.00 -30.74
N ALA A 952 -10.90 6.71 -30.07
CA ALA A 952 -11.82 7.62 -30.72
C ALA A 952 -12.02 8.90 -29.93
N SER A 953 -12.09 10.01 -30.66
CA SER A 953 -12.44 11.34 -30.17
C SER A 953 -13.65 11.84 -30.97
N PRO A 954 -14.77 12.20 -30.32
CA PRO A 954 -15.89 12.85 -30.99
C PRO A 954 -15.45 14.21 -31.54
N ILE A 955 -15.95 14.57 -32.73
CA ILE A 955 -15.74 15.88 -33.36
C ILE A 955 -16.92 16.80 -33.02
N THR A 956 -18.13 16.23 -32.93
CA THR A 956 -19.37 16.92 -32.55
C THR A 956 -19.73 16.68 -31.08
N ASP A 957 -20.53 17.56 -30.51
CA ASP A 957 -20.94 17.49 -29.09
C ASP A 957 -21.78 16.25 -28.76
N LEU A 958 -22.62 15.81 -29.71
CA LEU A 958 -23.36 14.55 -29.66
C LEU A 958 -22.84 13.64 -30.78
N SER A 959 -22.56 12.39 -30.44
CA SER A 959 -22.25 11.33 -31.39
C SER A 959 -23.06 10.08 -31.07
N VAL A 960 -23.73 9.53 -32.08
CA VAL A 960 -24.49 8.28 -32.01
C VAL A 960 -23.95 7.32 -33.07
N ALA A 961 -23.71 6.08 -32.67
CA ALA A 961 -23.17 5.04 -33.53
C ALA A 961 -23.62 3.65 -33.08
N ILE A 962 -23.44 2.66 -33.95
CA ILE A 962 -23.69 1.25 -33.67
C ILE A 962 -22.42 0.49 -33.98
N ASN A 963 -21.93 -0.30 -33.02
CA ASN A 963 -20.76 -1.13 -33.22
C ASN A 963 -21.16 -2.62 -33.19
N VAL A 964 -20.98 -3.32 -34.29
CA VAL A 964 -21.34 -4.75 -34.43
C VAL A 964 -20.08 -5.60 -34.46
N PHE A 965 -19.95 -6.50 -33.49
CA PHE A 965 -18.83 -7.43 -33.36
C PHE A 965 -19.21 -8.77 -33.97
N PHE A 966 -18.28 -9.38 -34.69
CA PHE A 966 -18.50 -10.68 -35.32
C PHE A 966 -17.24 -11.55 -35.29
N ARG A 967 -17.43 -12.87 -35.33
CA ARG A 967 -16.32 -13.83 -35.30
C ARG A 967 -15.73 -13.98 -36.70
N ASP A 968 -14.56 -13.38 -36.91
CA ASP A 968 -13.79 -13.46 -38.15
C ASP A 968 -12.99 -14.76 -38.29
N LEU A 969 -12.64 -15.41 -37.16
CA LEU A 969 -11.97 -16.71 -37.16
C LEU A 969 -12.95 -17.89 -37.11
N GLU A 970 -12.65 -18.98 -37.82
CA GLU A 970 -13.45 -20.21 -37.75
C GLU A 970 -13.27 -20.96 -36.42
N SER A 971 -12.08 -20.85 -35.82
CA SER A 971 -11.74 -21.47 -34.53
C SER A 971 -10.61 -20.70 -33.83
N GLY A 972 -10.33 -21.03 -32.56
CA GLY A 972 -9.23 -20.44 -31.80
C GLY A 972 -9.62 -19.44 -30.70
N TYR A 973 -10.91 -19.05 -30.63
CA TYR A 973 -11.42 -18.28 -29.50
C TYR A 973 -11.40 -19.11 -28.20
N SER A 974 -11.19 -18.44 -27.07
CA SER A 974 -11.18 -19.07 -25.74
C SER A 974 -12.54 -19.65 -25.34
N THR A 975 -12.55 -20.83 -24.74
CA THR A 975 -13.75 -21.46 -24.18
C THR A 975 -14.15 -20.84 -22.84
N GLY A 976 -15.45 -20.60 -22.65
CA GLY A 976 -16.02 -20.09 -21.39
C GLY A 976 -16.76 -18.78 -21.61
N ARG A 977 -17.20 -18.15 -20.51
CA ARG A 977 -18.03 -16.94 -20.58
C ARG A 977 -17.19 -15.75 -21.08
N ASP A 978 -17.66 -15.10 -22.14
CA ASP A 978 -17.16 -13.83 -22.64
C ASP A 978 -18.36 -13.04 -23.13
N VAL A 979 -18.76 -12.04 -22.35
CA VAL A 979 -19.95 -11.21 -22.61
C VAL A 979 -19.59 -9.95 -23.41
N TYR A 980 -18.32 -9.56 -23.35
CA TYR A 980 -17.82 -8.32 -23.93
C TYR A 980 -17.06 -8.54 -25.25
N GLY A 981 -16.67 -9.78 -25.55
CA GLY A 981 -15.85 -10.10 -26.72
C GLY A 981 -14.37 -9.75 -26.53
N ASN A 982 -13.93 -9.54 -25.28
CA ASN A 982 -12.60 -9.04 -24.94
C ASN A 982 -11.68 -10.14 -24.40
N ARG A 983 -12.13 -11.41 -24.41
CA ARG A 983 -11.29 -12.50 -23.95
C ARG A 983 -10.32 -12.91 -25.05
N ASP A 984 -9.03 -12.87 -24.73
CA ASP A 984 -7.98 -13.24 -25.66
C ASP A 984 -8.14 -14.65 -26.25
N LEU A 985 -7.52 -14.87 -27.41
CA LEU A 985 -7.52 -16.15 -28.11
C LEU A 985 -6.95 -17.28 -27.22
N ALA A 986 -7.48 -18.49 -27.41
CA ALA A 986 -7.17 -19.65 -26.58
C ALA A 986 -5.66 -19.96 -26.54
N ALA A 987 -4.96 -19.74 -27.65
CA ALA A 987 -3.52 -19.96 -27.76
C ALA A 987 -2.73 -19.03 -26.84
N TYR A 988 -3.09 -17.74 -26.78
CA TYR A 988 -2.43 -16.77 -25.91
C TYR A 988 -2.72 -17.06 -24.43
N GLU A 989 -3.96 -17.35 -24.07
CA GLU A 989 -4.34 -17.70 -22.70
C GLU A 989 -3.60 -18.96 -22.20
N LYS A 990 -3.47 -19.97 -23.05
CA LYS A 990 -2.63 -21.15 -22.75
C LYS A 990 -1.16 -20.77 -22.62
N GLY A 991 -0.63 -19.98 -23.55
CA GLY A 991 0.75 -19.50 -23.52
C GLY A 991 1.09 -18.75 -22.23
N ARG A 992 0.19 -17.91 -21.73
CA ARG A 992 0.36 -17.22 -20.42
C ARG A 992 0.45 -18.19 -19.26
N GLN A 993 -0.38 -19.23 -19.25
CA GLN A 993 -0.32 -20.28 -18.23
C GLN A 993 1.01 -21.04 -18.31
N ASP A 994 1.50 -21.29 -19.52
CA ASP A 994 2.75 -22.00 -19.79
C ASP A 994 3.96 -21.18 -19.34
N ILE A 995 3.99 -19.87 -19.61
CA ILE A 995 5.00 -18.96 -19.04
C ILE A 995 4.99 -19.06 -17.52
N GLY A 996 3.82 -19.06 -16.88
CA GLY A 996 3.71 -19.25 -15.43
C GLY A 996 4.28 -20.58 -14.93
N ARG A 997 4.14 -21.66 -15.70
CA ARG A 997 4.72 -22.98 -15.40
C ARG A 997 6.23 -22.98 -15.60
N ILE A 998 6.72 -22.39 -16.68
CA ILE A 998 8.15 -22.22 -16.98
C ILE A 998 8.82 -21.44 -15.86
N VAL A 999 8.31 -20.27 -15.50
CA VAL A 999 8.87 -19.46 -14.41
C VAL A 999 8.96 -20.25 -13.10
N LYS A 1000 7.91 -20.97 -12.73
CA LYS A 1000 7.89 -21.81 -11.51
C LYS A 1000 8.92 -22.93 -11.52
N SER A 1001 9.24 -23.48 -12.69
CA SER A 1001 10.26 -24.55 -12.80
C SER A 1001 11.66 -24.09 -12.38
N PHE A 1002 11.93 -22.78 -12.47
CA PHE A 1002 13.20 -22.17 -12.06
C PHE A 1002 13.20 -21.62 -10.63
N ASP A 1003 12.12 -21.76 -9.84
CA ASP A 1003 12.02 -21.18 -8.49
C ASP A 1003 13.03 -21.74 -7.49
N ARG A 1004 13.59 -22.93 -7.76
CA ARG A 1004 14.61 -23.56 -6.92
C ARG A 1004 16.03 -23.08 -7.21
N LEU A 1005 16.23 -22.27 -8.25
CA LEU A 1005 17.54 -21.74 -8.63
C LEU A 1005 17.82 -20.39 -7.94
N PRO A 1006 19.11 -20.05 -7.71
CA PRO A 1006 19.49 -18.72 -7.27
C PRO A 1006 18.91 -17.62 -8.20
N PRO A 1007 18.53 -16.44 -7.66
CA PRO A 1007 17.85 -15.40 -8.42
C PRO A 1007 18.57 -14.97 -9.70
N GLU A 1008 19.90 -14.88 -9.66
CA GLU A 1008 20.75 -14.49 -10.80
C GLU A 1008 20.71 -15.54 -11.91
N ILE A 1009 20.79 -16.83 -11.55
CA ILE A 1009 20.74 -17.96 -12.49
C ILE A 1009 19.33 -18.09 -13.08
N ARG A 1010 18.28 -17.95 -12.25
CA ARG A 1010 16.90 -17.90 -12.72
C ARG A 1010 16.69 -16.75 -13.70
N GLN A 1011 17.18 -15.56 -13.38
CA GLN A 1011 17.06 -14.39 -14.27
C GLN A 1011 17.83 -14.61 -15.56
N PHE A 1012 19.04 -15.17 -15.51
CA PHE A 1012 19.84 -15.52 -16.67
C PHE A 1012 19.08 -16.48 -17.60
N TYR A 1013 18.57 -17.61 -17.09
CA TYR A 1013 17.85 -18.58 -17.92
C TYR A 1013 16.50 -18.07 -18.42
N LEU A 1014 15.76 -17.30 -17.62
CA LEU A 1014 14.50 -16.71 -18.07
C LEU A 1014 14.72 -15.65 -19.15
N LYS A 1015 15.80 -14.84 -19.06
CA LYS A 1015 16.20 -13.93 -20.14
C LYS A 1015 16.57 -14.70 -21.40
N ARG A 1016 17.36 -15.77 -21.27
CA ARG A 1016 17.70 -16.64 -22.41
C ARG A 1016 16.47 -17.26 -23.06
N LEU A 1017 15.51 -17.77 -22.29
CA LEU A 1017 14.27 -18.31 -22.84
C LEU A 1017 13.42 -17.24 -23.51
N ALA A 1018 13.38 -16.01 -22.97
CA ALA A 1018 12.72 -14.89 -23.63
C ALA A 1018 13.41 -14.55 -24.96
N ASP A 1019 14.74 -14.51 -24.97
CA ASP A 1019 15.52 -14.28 -26.18
C ASP A 1019 15.31 -15.42 -27.21
N GLU A 1020 15.29 -16.68 -26.78
CA GLU A 1020 15.00 -17.83 -27.65
C GLU A 1020 13.60 -17.75 -28.25
N LEU A 1021 12.59 -17.36 -27.46
CA LEU A 1021 11.23 -17.15 -27.96
C LEU A 1021 11.16 -15.99 -28.98
N LEU A 1022 11.93 -14.92 -28.76
CA LEU A 1022 12.03 -13.81 -29.70
C LEU A 1022 12.71 -14.22 -31.01
N HIS A 1023 13.75 -15.07 -30.96
CA HIS A 1023 14.47 -15.54 -32.15
C HIS A 1023 13.73 -16.63 -32.94
N GLN A 1024 12.78 -17.35 -32.33
CA GLN A 1024 11.92 -18.31 -33.05
C GLN A 1024 10.82 -17.64 -33.88
N GLN A 1025 10.68 -16.31 -33.84
CA GLN A 1025 9.69 -15.53 -34.61
C GLN A 1025 10.21 -15.02 -35.98
N LEU A 1026 11.39 -15.45 -36.44
CA LEU A 1026 11.93 -15.15 -37.77
C LEU A 1026 11.88 -16.35 -38.71
#